data_AF-A0A417I837-F1
#
_entry.id   AF-A0A417I837-F1
#
_cell.length_a   1.000
_cell.length_b   1.000
_cell.length_c   1.000
_cell.angle_alpha   90.00
_cell.angle_beta   90.00
_cell.angle_gamma   90.00
#
_symmetry.space_group_name_H-M   'P 1'
#
loop_
_entity.id
_entity.type
_entity.pdbx_description
1 polymer ?
#
loop_
_entity_poly.entity_id
_entity_poly.type
_entity_poly.pdbx_seq_one_letter_code
_entity_poly.pdbx_strand_id
1 'polypeptide(L)'
;MSERCNISPRFSMKFFGRCNISRTFGFYNDLIKYGGDTTMTWPFENDTSAITKKLAKRNLKADKSRNILIIITIALATCLIMTTTLYFFASQRKSLNDAAGRYQAIINEVDSDTITKLVNDDRVQVGVSHLLGLVSYGDYKLTVRSMDETLMKLAKYPDLEGELPKSTNEIAITKAFLDRAGLSKSIGDTISLNLGDGEKDYTLCGILPVENSNYSVFVSQSYIENKISEPAYSAYIRLNESDGWSKAAIQAELSTLCRELEIQPEQMQFSTYYFSLIEQRSSQYITVIAFISLIIALACTLVIYSLFYVSIARKTKEYGKLRTIGATGKQMKRIVFREGFHLSRIGIPIGILAGAIAGYVLVPQGWNTLMVFVIAAVTALFVYLCVMIAVIKPAKIAAHVTPIEAVRYMAGNNDVMSNSTKVLHRSLSAKNLAFLNFARNRKKTALTILSLGVCGILLMASSAYFNSIDPLAMARRSFPYGEIRLELGDYGPQAHNSEQYSELQKLNLLTEDFRESILDIDGVEEIKEYQGTVLNVRMPTGDIEPIVSDAYTPSSQKLLEEYLINGTADLQELLNNNGIIIENGPQWKETFGWDAAIGDELLIEVGGQTLEVKVMGIVDANIPYGGYDTLFIPLEMLSKIVPIENLNYQFIVDTDDSKWAAAKDEIQKIIPPTSSLYVSTLNDWVEAYNEKLLNYRMPVYIFVMFIGVFGIINLLNTLITNILTRKRELGVLQAVGLSSKQLSKMLLIEGLFYTLGVLLLSISCGTLIGYLLCTVFSAMSIFGKVSYHFPTVEMFSYFILMLAVQMLFSYLAIRQIKKQSLVDQIRELS
;
A
#
# COMPACT_ATOMS: atom_id res chain seq x y z
N MET A 1 13.95 41.85 69.47
CA MET A 1 12.84 42.21 70.38
C MET A 1 11.54 41.96 69.61
N SER A 2 10.75 40.98 70.08
CA SER A 2 9.43 40.42 69.61
C SER A 2 9.15 40.25 68.10
N GLU A 3 9.14 39.01 67.57
CA GLU A 3 7.96 38.12 67.31
C GLU A 3 7.00 38.57 66.21
N ARG A 4 6.41 37.72 65.35
CA ARG A 4 6.67 36.39 64.77
C ARG A 4 5.63 36.30 63.61
N CYS A 5 6.00 35.84 62.41
CA CYS A 5 5.47 34.63 61.75
C CYS A 5 5.53 34.72 60.20
N ASN A 6 5.66 33.52 59.64
CA ASN A 6 5.31 33.03 58.31
C ASN A 6 6.35 32.87 57.19
N ILE A 7 6.08 31.75 56.50
CA ILE A 7 6.40 31.33 55.12
C ILE A 7 7.54 30.31 54.97
N SER A 8 7.20 29.16 54.34
CA SER A 8 7.87 28.47 53.21
C SER A 8 7.80 26.91 53.28
N PRO A 9 8.03 26.15 52.17
CA PRO A 9 7.21 24.99 51.74
C PRO A 9 8.00 23.69 51.38
N ARG A 10 7.32 22.74 50.69
CA ARG A 10 7.76 21.58 49.85
C ARG A 10 7.83 20.14 50.44
N PHE A 11 7.24 19.22 49.62
CA PHE A 11 7.52 17.78 49.35
C PHE A 11 7.57 16.70 50.46
N SER A 12 6.84 15.57 50.26
CA SER A 12 7.32 14.18 50.48
C SER A 12 6.26 13.07 50.24
N MET A 13 6.71 11.91 49.75
CA MET A 13 6.07 10.57 49.63
C MET A 13 5.52 10.00 50.94
N LYS A 14 4.61 9.00 50.88
CA LYS A 14 4.69 7.77 51.71
C LYS A 14 3.78 6.62 51.29
N PHE A 15 4.32 5.41 51.43
CA PHE A 15 3.70 4.08 51.32
C PHE A 15 3.59 3.46 52.73
N PHE A 16 2.76 2.40 52.86
CA PHE A 16 2.59 1.37 53.92
C PHE A 16 1.56 1.53 55.06
N GLY A 17 0.76 0.45 55.25
CA GLY A 17 0.09 0.11 56.52
C GLY A 17 -1.16 -0.79 56.39
N ARG A 18 -1.00 -2.13 56.47
CA ARG A 18 -2.08 -3.13 56.67
C ARG A 18 -2.62 -3.06 58.11
N CYS A 19 -3.92 -3.30 58.31
CA CYS A 19 -4.46 -3.65 59.64
C CYS A 19 -5.42 -4.85 59.57
N ASN A 20 -5.30 -5.70 60.59
CA ASN A 20 -5.77 -7.08 60.69
C ASN A 20 -6.83 -7.15 61.81
N ILE A 21 -8.00 -7.75 61.57
CA ILE A 21 -9.02 -7.97 62.62
C ILE A 21 -9.30 -9.46 62.72
N SER A 22 -8.64 -10.08 63.70
CA SER A 22 -8.99 -11.39 64.24
C SER A 22 -8.76 -11.34 65.76
N ARG A 23 -9.83 -11.36 66.57
CA ARG A 23 -9.85 -11.80 67.98
C ARG A 23 -11.21 -11.49 68.59
N THR A 24 -12.10 -12.48 68.62
CA THR A 24 -12.88 -12.90 69.80
C THR A 24 -13.86 -13.98 69.37
N PHE A 25 -13.54 -15.23 69.70
CA PHE A 25 -14.41 -16.25 70.30
C PHE A 25 -13.66 -17.58 70.21
N GLY A 26 -12.88 -17.86 71.25
CA GLY A 26 -12.40 -19.19 71.57
C GLY A 26 -13.29 -19.81 72.64
N PHE A 27 -13.25 -21.15 72.69
CA PHE A 27 -13.73 -22.11 73.69
C PHE A 27 -14.83 -23.05 73.18
N TYR A 28 -14.40 -24.14 72.52
CA TYR A 28 -14.50 -25.51 73.05
C TYR A 28 -13.78 -26.43 72.05
N ASN A 29 -12.58 -26.87 72.42
CA ASN A 29 -11.85 -27.92 71.74
C ASN A 29 -11.25 -28.78 72.84
N ASP A 30 -11.78 -30.00 73.00
CA ASP A 30 -11.02 -31.19 73.36
C ASP A 30 -12.01 -32.33 73.53
N LEU A 31 -12.12 -33.16 72.48
CA LEU A 31 -12.07 -34.61 72.57
C LEU A 31 -12.26 -35.22 71.17
N ILE A 32 -11.55 -36.31 70.94
CA ILE A 32 -11.61 -37.26 69.82
C ILE A 32 -10.59 -36.98 68.68
N LYS A 33 -9.34 -37.40 68.95
CA LYS A 33 -8.55 -38.19 67.99
C LYS A 33 -9.11 -39.61 68.00
N TYR A 34 -9.52 -40.16 66.85
CA TYR A 34 -9.17 -41.50 66.37
C TYR A 34 -9.79 -41.74 64.98
N GLY A 35 -8.91 -42.07 64.02
CA GLY A 35 -9.12 -42.99 62.88
C GLY A 35 -10.36 -42.87 62.00
N GLY A 36 -10.15 -42.60 60.71
CA GLY A 36 -11.16 -42.88 59.69
C GLY A 36 -10.97 -42.07 58.42
N ASP A 37 -10.54 -42.77 57.38
CA ASP A 37 -10.36 -42.31 56.02
C ASP A 37 -11.68 -41.78 55.42
N THR A 38 -11.94 -40.47 55.51
CA THR A 38 -12.94 -39.80 54.66
C THR A 38 -12.45 -38.40 54.32
N THR A 39 -11.83 -38.27 53.16
CA THR A 39 -11.83 -36.99 52.43
C THR A 39 -13.28 -36.60 52.19
N MET A 40 -13.79 -35.60 52.93
CA MET A 40 -15.05 -34.96 52.61
C MET A 40 -14.89 -34.24 51.27
N THR A 41 -15.16 -34.97 50.19
CA THR A 41 -15.46 -34.41 48.88
C THR A 41 -16.80 -33.68 49.00
N TRP A 42 -16.80 -32.38 48.71
CA TRP A 42 -18.05 -31.62 48.64
C TRP A 42 -18.97 -32.25 47.59
N PRO A 43 -20.26 -32.54 47.87
CA PRO A 43 -21.12 -33.37 47.02
C PRO A 43 -21.59 -32.70 45.70
N PHE A 44 -20.97 -31.59 45.28
CA PHE A 44 -21.40 -30.80 44.11
C PHE A 44 -20.27 -30.34 43.17
N GLU A 45 -19.14 -31.05 43.08
CA GLU A 45 -18.31 -31.00 41.88
C GLU A 45 -18.91 -31.89 40.76
N ASN A 46 -20.20 -31.69 40.47
CA ASN A 46 -20.84 -32.35 39.35
C ASN A 46 -20.31 -31.69 38.06
N ASP A 47 -19.97 -32.49 37.04
CA ASP A 47 -19.59 -31.95 35.73
C ASP A 47 -20.79 -31.22 35.09
N THR A 48 -20.91 -29.94 35.40
CA THR A 48 -21.95 -29.05 34.89
C THR A 48 -21.66 -28.58 33.46
N SER A 49 -20.67 -29.18 32.77
CA SER A 49 -20.41 -28.93 31.35
C SER A 49 -21.64 -29.22 30.49
N ALA A 50 -22.40 -30.29 30.77
CA ALA A 50 -23.61 -30.61 30.02
C ALA A 50 -24.69 -29.52 30.16
N ILE A 51 -24.93 -29.05 31.38
CA ILE A 51 -25.93 -28.04 31.70
C ILE A 51 -25.57 -26.69 31.07
N THR A 52 -24.32 -26.25 31.24
CA THR A 52 -23.83 -25.00 30.64
C THR A 52 -23.87 -25.04 29.10
N LYS A 53 -23.68 -26.22 28.48
CA LYS A 53 -23.80 -26.42 27.02
C LYS A 53 -25.25 -26.24 26.58
N LYS A 54 -26.17 -26.88 27.29
CA LYS A 54 -27.61 -26.84 27.01
C LYS A 54 -28.17 -25.42 27.16
N LEU A 55 -27.76 -24.70 28.20
CA LEU A 55 -28.13 -23.30 28.43
C LEU A 55 -27.59 -22.38 27.34
N ALA A 56 -26.30 -22.47 27.00
CA ALA A 56 -25.71 -21.68 25.91
C ALA A 56 -26.44 -21.93 24.57
N LYS A 57 -26.75 -23.19 24.23
CA LYS A 57 -27.48 -23.52 22.99
C LYS A 57 -28.91 -22.96 22.99
N ARG A 58 -29.60 -22.97 24.14
CA ARG A 58 -30.94 -22.37 24.28
C ARG A 58 -30.88 -20.84 24.13
N ASN A 59 -29.90 -20.20 24.74
CA ASN A 59 -29.67 -18.76 24.60
C ASN A 59 -29.42 -18.36 23.14
N LEU A 60 -28.62 -19.16 22.41
CA LEU A 60 -28.36 -18.92 21.00
C LEU A 60 -29.62 -19.05 20.12
N LYS A 61 -30.54 -19.94 20.50
CA LYS A 61 -31.83 -20.10 19.80
C LYS A 61 -32.84 -19.00 20.14
N ALA A 62 -32.77 -18.43 21.34
CA ALA A 62 -33.65 -17.35 21.77
C ALA A 62 -33.30 -16.03 21.06
N ASP A 63 -32.02 -15.69 20.95
CA ASP A 63 -31.57 -14.38 20.42
C ASP A 63 -31.14 -14.42 18.94
N LYS A 64 -31.94 -15.00 18.06
CA LYS A 64 -31.54 -15.23 16.65
C LYS A 64 -31.05 -13.97 15.94
N SER A 65 -31.79 -12.86 16.04
CA SER A 65 -31.44 -11.61 15.34
C SER A 65 -30.11 -11.02 15.80
N ARG A 66 -29.81 -11.09 17.11
CA ARG A 66 -28.51 -10.66 17.66
C ARG A 66 -27.39 -11.58 17.17
N ASN A 67 -27.62 -12.89 17.20
CA ASN A 67 -26.60 -13.86 16.84
C ASN A 67 -26.24 -13.76 15.36
N ILE A 68 -27.21 -13.50 14.48
CA ILE A 68 -26.97 -13.19 13.06
C ILE A 68 -26.05 -11.98 12.93
N LEU A 69 -26.33 -10.87 13.64
CA LEU A 69 -25.49 -9.68 13.59
C LEU A 69 -24.05 -9.97 14.05
N ILE A 70 -23.85 -10.70 15.14
CA ILE A 70 -22.51 -11.09 15.61
C ILE A 70 -21.80 -11.99 14.59
N ILE A 71 -22.52 -12.96 14.00
CA ILE A 71 -21.95 -13.84 12.96
C ILE A 71 -21.50 -13.02 11.75
N ILE A 72 -22.33 -12.08 11.27
CA ILE A 72 -21.98 -11.20 10.14
C ILE A 72 -20.78 -10.33 10.51
N THR A 73 -20.72 -9.75 11.71
CA THR A 73 -19.57 -8.95 12.17
C THR A 73 -18.28 -9.78 12.19
N ILE A 74 -18.34 -11.01 12.72
CA ILE A 74 -17.17 -11.90 12.74
C ILE A 74 -16.79 -12.31 11.32
N ALA A 75 -17.77 -12.66 10.47
CA ALA A 75 -17.52 -13.06 9.08
C ALA A 75 -16.89 -11.93 8.27
N LEU A 76 -17.37 -10.69 8.40
CA LEU A 76 -16.78 -9.52 7.75
C LEU A 76 -15.36 -9.23 8.27
N ALA A 77 -15.13 -9.33 9.58
CA ALA A 77 -13.80 -9.16 10.16
C ALA A 77 -12.81 -10.20 9.62
N THR A 78 -13.22 -11.46 9.61
CA THR A 78 -12.41 -12.57 9.06
C THR A 78 -12.19 -12.39 7.56
N CYS A 79 -13.22 -12.01 6.80
CA CYS A 79 -13.13 -11.73 5.37
C CYS A 79 -12.12 -10.62 5.09
N LEU A 80 -12.19 -9.53 5.84
CA LEU A 80 -11.30 -8.37 5.68
C LEU A 80 -9.84 -8.76 5.93
N ILE A 81 -9.56 -9.39 7.08
CA ILE A 81 -8.21 -9.84 7.44
C ILE A 81 -7.69 -10.87 6.41
N MET A 82 -8.51 -11.86 6.04
CA MET A 82 -8.14 -12.87 5.05
C MET A 82 -7.81 -12.24 3.70
N THR A 83 -8.66 -11.32 3.21
CA THR A 83 -8.48 -10.64 1.91
C THR A 83 -7.21 -9.81 1.92
N THR A 84 -6.97 -9.00 2.96
CA THR A 84 -5.77 -8.16 3.04
C THR A 84 -4.48 -8.98 3.11
N THR A 85 -4.49 -10.06 3.91
CA THR A 85 -3.33 -10.95 4.01
C THR A 85 -3.11 -11.70 2.70
N LEU A 86 -4.15 -12.24 2.08
CA LEU A 86 -4.04 -12.92 0.78
C LEU A 86 -3.58 -11.98 -0.33
N TYR A 87 -4.13 -10.78 -0.42
CA TYR A 87 -3.73 -9.80 -1.44
C TYR A 87 -2.22 -9.60 -1.45
N PHE A 88 -1.62 -9.35 -0.28
CA PHE A 88 -0.19 -9.14 -0.18
C PHE A 88 0.62 -10.38 -0.57
N PHE A 89 0.29 -11.50 0.05
CA PHE A 89 1.00 -12.74 -0.12
C PHE A 89 0.87 -13.27 -1.57
N ALA A 90 -0.32 -13.15 -2.17
CA ALA A 90 -0.55 -13.46 -3.57
C ALA A 90 0.13 -12.46 -4.50
N SER A 91 0.17 -11.16 -4.17
CA SER A 91 0.92 -10.16 -4.95
C SER A 91 2.41 -10.46 -4.94
N GLN A 92 2.98 -10.78 -3.78
CA GLN A 92 4.38 -11.19 -3.66
C GLN A 92 4.65 -12.45 -4.48
N ARG A 93 3.75 -13.45 -4.41
CA ARG A 93 3.89 -14.67 -5.20
C ARG A 93 3.74 -14.42 -6.69
N LYS A 94 2.85 -13.52 -7.11
CA LYS A 94 2.73 -13.07 -8.50
C LYS A 94 4.05 -12.45 -8.96
N SER A 95 4.64 -11.55 -8.17
CA SER A 95 5.95 -10.94 -8.49
C SER A 95 7.06 -11.99 -8.60
N LEU A 96 7.11 -12.96 -7.68
CA LEU A 96 8.09 -14.06 -7.75
C LEU A 96 7.86 -14.99 -8.95
N ASN A 97 6.62 -15.35 -9.24
CA ASN A 97 6.28 -16.13 -10.43
C ASN A 97 6.66 -15.35 -11.71
N ASP A 98 6.55 -14.03 -11.69
CA ASP A 98 6.94 -13.18 -12.80
C ASP A 98 8.47 -13.04 -12.90
N ALA A 99 9.20 -12.99 -11.79
CA ALA A 99 10.67 -13.02 -11.78
C ALA A 99 11.22 -14.39 -12.23
N ALA A 100 10.55 -15.49 -11.88
CA ALA A 100 11.00 -16.84 -12.18
C ALA A 100 11.20 -17.04 -13.69
N GLY A 101 12.36 -17.51 -14.10
CA GLY A 101 12.72 -17.70 -15.50
C GLY A 101 13.13 -16.43 -16.25
N ARG A 102 13.13 -15.23 -15.63
CA ARG A 102 13.62 -14.01 -16.27
C ARG A 102 15.14 -13.90 -16.25
N TYR A 103 15.71 -13.20 -17.25
CA TYR A 103 17.12 -12.82 -17.24
C TYR A 103 17.44 -11.87 -16.07
N GLN A 104 18.66 -11.99 -15.57
CA GLN A 104 19.16 -11.35 -14.35
C GLN A 104 20.23 -10.30 -14.66
N ALA A 105 20.97 -10.48 -15.75
CA ALA A 105 21.93 -9.52 -16.27
C ALA A 105 21.94 -9.54 -17.80
N ILE A 106 22.51 -8.50 -18.38
CA ILE A 106 22.78 -8.36 -19.80
C ILE A 106 24.28 -8.09 -19.91
N ILE A 107 24.98 -8.79 -20.79
CA ILE A 107 26.34 -8.49 -21.18
C ILE A 107 26.30 -7.97 -22.62
N ASN A 108 26.64 -6.71 -22.80
CA ASN A 108 26.62 -6.06 -24.10
C ASN A 108 27.99 -6.14 -24.79
N GLU A 109 27.99 -5.97 -26.10
CA GLU A 109 29.20 -5.86 -26.93
C GLU A 109 30.16 -7.04 -26.81
N VAL A 110 29.60 -8.24 -26.81
CA VAL A 110 30.39 -9.47 -26.77
C VAL A 110 30.56 -10.07 -28.16
N ASP A 111 31.74 -10.65 -28.39
CA ASP A 111 32.05 -11.36 -29.63
C ASP A 111 31.44 -12.76 -29.66
N SER A 112 31.48 -13.41 -30.82
CA SER A 112 30.91 -14.74 -31.00
C SER A 112 31.61 -15.82 -30.17
N ASP A 113 32.91 -15.67 -29.84
CA ASP A 113 33.65 -16.63 -29.01
C ASP A 113 33.17 -16.58 -27.56
N THR A 114 33.00 -15.37 -27.02
CA THR A 114 32.47 -15.14 -25.67
C THR A 114 31.03 -15.62 -25.55
N ILE A 115 30.18 -15.35 -26.54
CA ILE A 115 28.82 -15.92 -26.60
C ILE A 115 28.87 -17.45 -26.55
N THR A 116 29.78 -18.07 -27.30
CA THR A 116 29.92 -19.54 -27.33
C THR A 116 30.36 -20.08 -25.97
N LYS A 117 31.29 -19.40 -25.28
CA LYS A 117 31.70 -19.76 -23.91
C LYS A 117 30.53 -19.64 -22.92
N LEU A 118 29.79 -18.53 -22.99
CA LEU A 118 28.63 -18.27 -22.13
C LEU A 118 27.51 -19.30 -22.33
N VAL A 119 27.17 -19.62 -23.59
CA VAL A 119 26.14 -20.61 -23.92
C VAL A 119 26.53 -22.03 -23.49
N ASN A 120 27.83 -22.34 -23.47
CA ASN A 120 28.35 -23.63 -23.05
C ASN A 120 28.62 -23.74 -21.53
N ASP A 121 28.44 -22.67 -20.75
CA ASP A 121 28.64 -22.71 -19.29
C ASP A 121 27.38 -23.25 -18.60
N ASP A 122 27.51 -24.40 -17.93
CA ASP A 122 26.40 -25.10 -17.27
C ASP A 122 25.73 -24.28 -16.14
N ARG A 123 26.39 -23.23 -15.63
CA ARG A 123 25.84 -22.38 -14.56
C ARG A 123 24.78 -21.42 -15.07
N VAL A 124 24.71 -21.15 -16.38
CA VAL A 124 23.84 -20.10 -16.92
C VAL A 124 22.97 -20.58 -18.08
N GLN A 125 21.83 -19.90 -18.22
CA GLN A 125 21.06 -19.84 -19.45
C GLN A 125 21.31 -18.50 -20.12
N VAL A 126 21.56 -18.55 -21.42
CA VAL A 126 21.97 -17.37 -22.19
C VAL A 126 21.04 -17.24 -23.38
N GLY A 127 20.35 -16.11 -23.45
CA GLY A 127 19.60 -15.69 -24.62
C GLY A 127 20.40 -14.64 -25.38
N VAL A 128 20.51 -14.79 -26.69
CA VAL A 128 21.32 -13.91 -27.52
C VAL A 128 20.42 -12.99 -28.32
N SER A 129 20.81 -11.72 -28.39
CA SER A 129 20.27 -10.77 -29.34
C SER A 129 21.37 -10.01 -30.04
N HIS A 130 21.09 -9.63 -31.28
CA HIS A 130 21.86 -8.61 -31.96
C HIS A 130 20.96 -7.47 -32.44
N LEU A 131 21.25 -6.25 -32.01
CA LEU A 131 20.56 -5.06 -32.49
C LEU A 131 21.22 -4.59 -33.79
N LEU A 132 20.48 -4.58 -34.90
CA LEU A 132 20.97 -4.00 -36.15
C LEU A 132 20.85 -2.47 -36.12
N GLY A 133 19.80 -1.95 -35.47
CA GLY A 133 19.56 -0.53 -35.30
C GLY A 133 18.08 -0.18 -35.44
N LEU A 134 17.81 1.13 -35.47
CA LEU A 134 16.48 1.69 -35.65
C LEU A 134 16.29 2.08 -37.12
N VAL A 135 15.22 1.59 -37.73
CA VAL A 135 14.86 1.94 -39.11
C VAL A 135 13.54 2.69 -39.13
N SER A 136 13.52 3.74 -39.92
CA SER A 136 12.41 4.66 -40.06
C SER A 136 11.25 4.06 -40.84
N TYR A 137 10.03 4.17 -40.33
CA TYR A 137 8.81 3.79 -41.04
C TYR A 137 7.70 4.81 -40.79
N GLY A 138 7.48 5.70 -41.76
CA GLY A 138 6.49 6.78 -41.61
C GLY A 138 6.85 7.72 -40.46
N ASP A 139 5.94 7.84 -39.49
CA ASP A 139 6.02 8.71 -38.30
C ASP A 139 6.66 8.03 -37.07
N TYR A 140 7.16 6.80 -37.20
CA TYR A 140 7.78 6.06 -36.08
C TYR A 140 9.00 5.24 -36.53
N LYS A 141 9.69 4.66 -35.54
CA LYS A 141 10.88 3.83 -35.74
C LYS A 141 10.59 2.37 -35.47
N LEU A 142 11.26 1.51 -36.22
CA LEU A 142 11.27 0.06 -36.09
C LEU A 142 12.61 -0.37 -35.52
N THR A 143 12.55 -1.08 -34.40
CA THR A 143 13.73 -1.76 -33.85
C THR A 143 13.99 -3.01 -34.66
N VAL A 144 15.10 -3.04 -35.40
CA VAL A 144 15.51 -4.21 -36.18
C VAL A 144 16.55 -4.99 -35.38
N ARG A 145 16.23 -6.23 -35.00
CA ARG A 145 17.12 -7.06 -34.20
C ARG A 145 16.98 -8.54 -34.53
N SER A 146 18.02 -9.33 -34.27
CA SER A 146 17.87 -10.78 -34.13
C SER A 146 17.66 -11.13 -32.66
N MET A 147 16.97 -12.23 -32.43
CA MET A 147 16.71 -12.76 -31.10
C MET A 147 16.56 -14.28 -31.22
N ASP A 148 17.10 -15.02 -30.26
CA ASP A 148 16.91 -16.46 -30.16
C ASP A 148 15.69 -16.85 -29.30
N GLU A 149 15.29 -18.11 -29.38
CA GLU A 149 14.17 -18.64 -28.59
C GLU A 149 14.45 -18.61 -27.07
N THR A 150 15.72 -18.71 -26.68
CA THR A 150 16.12 -18.69 -25.27
C THR A 150 15.84 -17.31 -24.68
N LEU A 151 16.22 -16.24 -25.36
CA LEU A 151 15.90 -14.87 -24.98
C LEU A 151 14.39 -14.63 -25.00
N MET A 152 13.65 -15.18 -25.97
CA MET A 152 12.19 -15.06 -25.94
C MET A 152 11.58 -15.56 -24.61
N LYS A 153 12.08 -16.70 -24.12
CA LYS A 153 11.68 -17.30 -22.85
C LYS A 153 12.18 -16.47 -21.66
N LEU A 154 13.45 -16.06 -21.66
CA LEU A 154 14.08 -15.28 -20.58
C LEU A 154 13.50 -13.86 -20.45
N ALA A 155 13.08 -13.23 -21.55
CA ALA A 155 12.39 -11.95 -21.53
C ALA A 155 10.89 -12.09 -21.21
N LYS A 156 10.37 -13.33 -21.21
CA LYS A 156 8.94 -13.67 -21.09
C LYS A 156 8.08 -12.94 -22.12
N TYR A 157 8.52 -12.96 -23.37
CA TYR A 157 7.63 -12.56 -24.45
C TYR A 157 6.42 -13.50 -24.52
N PRO A 158 5.24 -13.02 -24.98
CA PRO A 158 4.13 -13.90 -25.32
C PRO A 158 4.57 -14.96 -26.34
N ASP A 159 3.82 -16.07 -26.40
CA ASP A 159 4.05 -17.10 -27.40
C ASP A 159 3.96 -16.48 -28.81
N LEU A 160 5.00 -16.69 -29.62
CA LEU A 160 5.06 -16.23 -31.00
C LEU A 160 4.03 -16.99 -31.84
N GLU A 161 3.23 -16.29 -32.61
CA GLU A 161 2.43 -16.92 -33.66
C GLU A 161 3.35 -17.20 -34.85
N GLY A 162 3.69 -18.46 -35.12
CA GLY A 162 4.65 -18.85 -36.16
C GLY A 162 6.04 -19.15 -35.60
N GLU A 163 7.09 -18.83 -36.36
CA GLU A 163 8.48 -19.10 -35.97
C GLU A 163 9.37 -17.85 -36.10
N LEU A 164 10.49 -17.83 -35.37
CA LEU A 164 11.54 -16.84 -35.57
C LEU A 164 12.20 -17.04 -36.95
N PRO A 165 12.62 -15.95 -37.62
CA PRO A 165 13.21 -16.01 -38.95
C PRO A 165 14.53 -16.77 -38.97
N LYS A 166 14.66 -17.72 -39.92
CA LYS A 166 15.86 -18.56 -40.08
C LYS A 166 16.70 -18.13 -41.27
N SER A 167 16.05 -17.64 -42.33
CA SER A 167 16.69 -17.16 -43.55
C SER A 167 16.66 -15.63 -43.67
N THR A 168 17.52 -15.08 -44.53
CA THR A 168 17.66 -13.62 -44.72
C THR A 168 16.44 -12.94 -45.33
N ASN A 169 15.52 -13.72 -45.91
CA ASN A 169 14.31 -13.21 -46.56
C ASN A 169 13.06 -13.40 -45.68
N GLU A 170 13.22 -13.88 -44.45
CA GLU A 170 12.15 -14.07 -43.48
C GLU A 170 12.24 -12.99 -42.40
N ILE A 171 11.07 -12.54 -41.94
CA ILE A 171 10.96 -11.62 -40.80
C ILE A 171 9.84 -12.08 -39.88
N ALA A 172 10.01 -11.79 -38.59
CA ALA A 172 8.89 -11.78 -37.65
C ALA A 172 8.67 -10.35 -37.15
N ILE A 173 7.42 -9.96 -36.87
CA ILE A 173 7.09 -8.57 -36.49
C ILE A 173 6.12 -8.52 -35.32
N THR A 174 6.11 -7.42 -34.58
CA THR A 174 5.12 -7.21 -33.51
C THR A 174 3.73 -6.93 -34.09
N LYS A 175 2.69 -7.44 -33.43
CA LYS A 175 1.30 -7.17 -33.79
C LYS A 175 0.98 -5.68 -33.73
N ALA A 176 1.50 -4.97 -32.72
CA ALA A 176 1.40 -3.52 -32.64
C ALA A 176 1.90 -2.79 -33.89
N PHE A 177 2.96 -3.29 -34.54
CA PHE A 177 3.45 -2.72 -35.79
C PHE A 177 2.49 -2.99 -36.96
N LEU A 178 1.99 -4.23 -37.11
CA LEU A 178 1.00 -4.56 -38.14
C LEU A 178 -0.24 -3.67 -38.05
N ASP A 179 -0.77 -3.50 -36.84
CA ASP A 179 -1.96 -2.70 -36.57
C ASP A 179 -1.70 -1.21 -36.84
N ARG A 180 -0.56 -0.67 -36.36
CA ARG A 180 -0.18 0.74 -36.59
C ARG A 180 0.07 1.04 -38.07
N ALA A 181 0.70 0.13 -38.79
CA ALA A 181 0.98 0.26 -40.22
C ALA A 181 -0.26 0.04 -41.11
N GLY A 182 -1.38 -0.43 -40.54
CA GLY A 182 -2.58 -0.78 -41.30
C GLY A 182 -2.37 -2.01 -42.21
N LEU A 183 -1.39 -2.85 -41.90
CA LEU A 183 -1.04 -4.03 -42.68
C LEU A 183 -1.90 -5.22 -42.22
N SER A 184 -2.93 -5.55 -42.99
CA SER A 184 -3.74 -6.77 -42.77
C SER A 184 -3.05 -8.00 -43.37
N LYS A 185 -1.92 -8.41 -42.80
CA LYS A 185 -1.05 -9.49 -43.31
C LYS A 185 -1.01 -10.67 -42.34
N SER A 186 -1.02 -11.89 -42.90
CA SER A 186 -0.94 -13.15 -42.16
C SER A 186 0.42 -13.82 -42.36
N ILE A 187 0.75 -14.77 -41.49
CA ILE A 187 1.97 -15.59 -41.63
C ILE A 187 1.97 -16.28 -43.00
N GLY A 188 3.10 -16.21 -43.70
CA GLY A 188 3.29 -16.67 -45.08
C GLY A 188 3.12 -15.57 -46.14
N ASP A 189 2.57 -14.42 -45.78
CA ASP A 189 2.44 -13.29 -46.71
C ASP A 189 3.78 -12.56 -46.91
N THR A 190 3.92 -11.91 -48.05
CA THR A 190 5.05 -11.02 -48.35
C THR A 190 4.73 -9.58 -47.90
N ILE A 191 5.72 -8.95 -47.25
CA ILE A 191 5.70 -7.55 -46.80
C ILE A 191 6.92 -6.84 -47.38
N SER A 192 6.68 -5.73 -48.08
CA SER A 192 7.73 -4.82 -48.52
C SER A 192 8.12 -3.89 -47.38
N LEU A 193 9.37 -3.97 -46.92
CA LEU A 193 9.94 -3.10 -45.89
C LEU A 193 11.30 -2.59 -46.35
N ASN A 194 11.64 -1.37 -45.95
CA ASN A 194 13.00 -0.88 -46.03
C ASN A 194 13.65 -1.05 -44.65
N LEU A 195 14.62 -1.95 -44.54
CA LEU A 195 15.38 -2.22 -43.30
C LEU A 195 16.78 -1.58 -43.35
N GLY A 196 16.91 -0.44 -44.05
CA GLY A 196 18.14 0.36 -44.16
C GLY A 196 18.99 0.09 -45.41
N ASP A 197 18.59 -0.85 -46.27
CA ASP A 197 19.30 -1.25 -47.49
C ASP A 197 18.42 -1.17 -48.76
N GLY A 198 17.42 -0.29 -48.72
CA GLY A 198 16.42 -0.13 -49.77
C GLY A 198 15.18 -0.96 -49.52
N GLU A 199 14.14 -0.70 -50.29
CA GLU A 199 12.87 -1.41 -50.17
C GLU A 199 12.99 -2.84 -50.73
N LYS A 200 12.69 -3.83 -49.91
CA LYS A 200 12.78 -5.26 -50.23
C LYS A 200 11.57 -6.03 -49.72
N ASP A 201 11.25 -7.10 -50.43
CA ASP A 201 10.19 -8.03 -50.07
C ASP A 201 10.69 -9.09 -49.10
N TYR A 202 10.03 -9.20 -47.95
CA TYR A 202 10.29 -10.21 -46.91
C TYR A 202 9.06 -11.09 -46.71
N THR A 203 9.28 -12.36 -46.40
CA THR A 203 8.22 -13.31 -46.02
C THR A 203 7.97 -13.21 -44.53
N LEU A 204 6.73 -12.96 -44.13
CA LEU A 204 6.32 -12.92 -42.74
C LEU A 204 6.24 -14.34 -42.16
N CYS A 205 7.18 -14.73 -41.31
CA CYS A 205 7.22 -16.07 -40.71
C CYS A 205 6.69 -16.12 -39.26
N GLY A 206 6.58 -14.97 -38.61
CA GLY A 206 6.08 -14.89 -37.23
C GLY A 206 5.45 -13.55 -36.87
N ILE A 207 4.43 -13.59 -36.02
CA ILE A 207 3.78 -12.41 -35.45
C ILE A 207 3.86 -12.51 -33.93
N LEU A 208 4.48 -11.52 -33.30
CA LEU A 208 4.57 -11.45 -31.85
C LEU A 208 3.36 -10.68 -31.30
N PRO A 209 2.46 -11.29 -30.50
CA PRO A 209 1.20 -10.67 -30.07
C PRO A 209 1.40 -9.71 -28.89
N VAL A 210 2.26 -8.72 -29.10
CA VAL A 210 2.51 -7.60 -28.19
C VAL A 210 1.77 -6.40 -28.74
N GLU A 211 0.92 -5.78 -27.91
CA GLU A 211 0.08 -4.62 -28.26
C GLU A 211 0.71 -3.27 -27.87
N ASN A 212 1.89 -3.28 -27.26
CA ASN A 212 2.61 -2.07 -26.81
C ASN A 212 3.32 -1.35 -27.98
N SER A 213 3.62 -0.06 -27.80
CA SER A 213 4.29 0.86 -28.74
C SER A 213 5.74 0.51 -29.12
N ASN A 214 6.25 -0.67 -28.73
CA ASN A 214 7.59 -1.12 -29.12
C ASN A 214 7.51 -1.85 -30.46
N TYR A 215 7.59 -1.10 -31.55
CA TYR A 215 7.52 -1.65 -32.91
C TYR A 215 8.85 -2.33 -33.24
N SER A 216 8.86 -3.66 -33.34
CA SER A 216 10.07 -4.44 -33.59
C SER A 216 9.90 -5.34 -34.81
N VAL A 217 10.95 -5.40 -35.61
CA VAL A 217 11.15 -6.36 -36.70
C VAL A 217 12.29 -7.28 -36.30
N PHE A 218 11.97 -8.56 -36.17
CA PHE A 218 12.93 -9.62 -35.93
C PHE A 218 13.43 -10.15 -37.27
N VAL A 219 14.76 -10.22 -37.40
CA VAL A 219 15.47 -10.75 -38.58
C VAL A 219 16.34 -11.94 -38.18
N SER A 220 16.72 -12.78 -39.15
CA SER A 220 17.63 -13.90 -38.88
C SER A 220 19.02 -13.40 -38.46
N GLN A 221 19.75 -14.21 -37.69
CA GLN A 221 21.14 -13.88 -37.34
C GLN A 221 22.01 -13.73 -38.60
N SER A 222 21.82 -14.61 -39.59
CA SER A 222 22.51 -14.54 -40.89
C SER A 222 22.23 -13.25 -41.68
N TYR A 223 21.07 -12.61 -41.47
CA TYR A 223 20.77 -11.32 -42.10
C TYR A 223 21.69 -10.22 -41.58
N ILE A 224 22.00 -10.25 -40.29
CA ILE A 224 22.84 -9.26 -39.62
C ILE A 224 24.31 -9.50 -39.97
N GLU A 225 24.78 -10.74 -39.90
CA GLU A 225 26.16 -11.12 -40.26
C GLU A 225 26.52 -10.74 -41.71
N ASN A 226 25.53 -10.72 -42.61
CA ASN A 226 25.73 -10.26 -43.99
C ASN A 226 25.85 -8.74 -44.12
N LYS A 227 25.37 -7.97 -43.14
CA LYS A 227 25.42 -6.49 -43.14
C LYS A 227 26.58 -5.93 -42.33
N ILE A 228 27.04 -6.64 -41.30
CA ILE A 228 28.07 -6.19 -40.37
C ILE A 228 29.18 -7.26 -40.29
N SER A 229 30.41 -6.87 -40.60
CA SER A 229 31.57 -7.78 -40.63
C SER A 229 31.99 -8.30 -39.24
N GLU A 230 31.77 -7.51 -38.19
CA GLU A 230 32.04 -7.86 -36.78
C GLU A 230 30.81 -7.50 -35.92
N PRO A 231 29.79 -8.37 -35.91
CA PRO A 231 28.56 -8.13 -35.15
C PRO A 231 28.83 -8.20 -33.64
N ALA A 232 28.38 -7.18 -32.89
CA ALA A 232 28.48 -7.11 -31.44
C ALA A 232 27.17 -7.61 -30.82
N TYR A 233 27.24 -8.64 -29.99
CA TYR A 233 26.06 -9.30 -29.43
C TYR A 233 25.72 -8.80 -28.03
N SER A 234 24.44 -8.91 -27.66
CA SER A 234 23.98 -8.79 -26.27
C SER A 234 23.57 -10.17 -25.75
N ALA A 235 24.24 -10.65 -24.71
CA ALA A 235 23.91 -11.86 -23.98
C ALA A 235 23.05 -11.55 -22.76
N TYR A 236 21.84 -12.09 -22.72
CA TYR A 236 20.93 -12.01 -21.59
C TYR A 236 21.08 -13.27 -20.75
N ILE A 237 21.53 -13.10 -19.52
CA ILE A 237 22.01 -14.19 -18.70
C ILE A 237 21.08 -14.40 -17.51
N ARG A 238 20.82 -15.68 -17.23
CA ARG A 238 20.17 -16.14 -16.01
C ARG A 238 21.00 -17.26 -15.40
N LEU A 239 21.31 -17.18 -14.11
CA LEU A 239 21.90 -18.30 -13.38
C LEU A 239 20.90 -19.45 -13.24
N ASN A 240 21.34 -20.67 -13.51
CA ASN A 240 20.59 -21.89 -13.26
C ASN A 240 20.37 -22.07 -11.76
N GLU A 241 19.18 -22.57 -11.39
CA GLU A 241 18.80 -22.86 -9.99
C GLU A 241 18.92 -21.67 -9.00
N SER A 242 18.89 -20.44 -9.52
CA SER A 242 19.02 -19.20 -8.73
C SER A 242 17.71 -18.70 -8.12
N ASP A 243 16.62 -19.46 -8.25
CA ASP A 243 15.32 -19.09 -7.68
C ASP A 243 15.39 -19.03 -6.14
N GLY A 244 15.12 -17.85 -5.59
CA GLY A 244 15.16 -17.60 -4.15
C GLY A 244 16.50 -17.08 -3.61
N TRP A 245 17.52 -16.93 -4.47
CA TRP A 245 18.77 -16.28 -4.12
C TRP A 245 18.54 -14.78 -3.84
N SER A 246 19.43 -14.17 -3.05
CA SER A 246 19.42 -12.73 -2.83
C SER A 246 20.06 -12.00 -4.00
N LYS A 247 19.75 -10.71 -4.17
CA LYS A 247 20.41 -9.83 -5.16
C LYS A 247 21.94 -9.93 -5.06
N ALA A 248 22.48 -9.75 -3.86
CA ALA A 248 23.92 -9.82 -3.63
C ALA A 248 24.54 -11.18 -4.03
N ALA A 249 23.84 -12.30 -3.79
CA ALA A 249 24.35 -13.62 -4.18
C ALA A 249 24.37 -13.79 -5.70
N ILE A 250 23.33 -13.34 -6.40
CA ILE A 250 23.25 -13.36 -7.86
C ILE A 250 24.34 -12.46 -8.48
N GLN A 251 24.51 -11.24 -7.95
CA GLN A 251 25.53 -10.31 -8.42
C GLN A 251 26.96 -10.83 -8.20
N ALA A 252 27.22 -11.45 -7.03
CA ALA A 252 28.52 -12.04 -6.72
C ALA A 252 28.87 -13.23 -7.64
N GLU A 253 27.89 -14.09 -7.94
CA GLU A 253 28.11 -15.25 -8.80
C GLU A 253 28.30 -14.83 -10.27
N LEU A 254 27.47 -13.92 -10.78
CA LEU A 254 27.61 -13.39 -12.14
C LEU A 254 28.91 -12.60 -12.33
N SER A 255 29.32 -11.80 -11.35
CA SER A 255 30.62 -11.10 -11.42
C SER A 255 31.82 -12.05 -11.33
N THR A 256 31.68 -13.19 -10.67
CA THR A 256 32.71 -14.24 -10.64
C THR A 256 32.80 -14.94 -12.01
N LEU A 257 31.65 -15.31 -12.59
CA LEU A 257 31.56 -15.87 -13.94
C LEU A 257 32.20 -14.95 -14.99
N CYS A 258 31.85 -13.65 -14.97
CA CYS A 258 32.41 -12.69 -15.92
C CYS A 258 33.94 -12.58 -15.81
N ARG A 259 34.47 -12.61 -14.58
CA ARG A 259 35.92 -12.56 -14.33
C ARG A 259 36.65 -13.81 -14.84
N GLU A 260 36.03 -14.99 -14.69
CA GLU A 260 36.58 -16.25 -15.20
C GLU A 260 36.59 -16.31 -16.73
N LEU A 261 35.62 -15.63 -17.37
CA LEU A 261 35.50 -15.54 -18.83
C LEU A 261 36.21 -14.33 -19.43
N GLU A 262 36.97 -13.58 -18.62
CA GLU A 262 37.71 -12.37 -19.02
C GLU A 262 36.80 -11.26 -19.61
N ILE A 263 35.52 -11.24 -19.23
CA ILE A 263 34.54 -10.23 -19.60
C ILE A 263 34.74 -9.01 -18.72
N GLN A 264 34.79 -7.82 -19.33
CA GLN A 264 34.98 -6.58 -18.60
C GLN A 264 33.74 -6.23 -17.77
N PRO A 265 33.87 -5.79 -16.51
CA PRO A 265 32.73 -5.44 -15.66
C PRO A 265 31.77 -4.43 -16.30
N GLU A 266 32.29 -3.49 -17.09
CA GLU A 266 31.55 -2.40 -17.74
C GLU A 266 30.60 -2.88 -18.85
N GLN A 267 30.82 -4.09 -19.36
CA GLN A 267 29.95 -4.74 -20.34
C GLN A 267 28.71 -5.36 -19.68
N MET A 268 28.74 -5.60 -18.37
CA MET A 268 27.67 -6.28 -17.63
C MET A 268 26.74 -5.29 -16.93
N GLN A 269 25.43 -5.41 -17.22
CA GLN A 269 24.37 -4.63 -16.57
C GLN A 269 23.37 -5.56 -15.87
N PHE A 270 23.05 -5.26 -14.63
CA PHE A 270 22.06 -6.02 -13.84
C PHE A 270 20.62 -5.62 -14.19
N SER A 271 19.71 -6.60 -14.23
CA SER A 271 18.30 -6.37 -14.54
C SER A 271 17.58 -5.73 -13.35
N THR A 272 17.46 -4.40 -13.35
CA THR A 272 16.72 -3.62 -12.34
C THR A 272 15.29 -4.15 -12.17
N TYR A 273 14.64 -4.52 -13.28
CA TYR A 273 13.29 -5.07 -13.24
C TYR A 273 13.23 -6.41 -12.48
N TYR A 274 14.11 -7.37 -12.79
CA TYR A 274 14.17 -8.65 -12.06
C TYR A 274 14.42 -8.43 -10.57
N PHE A 275 15.39 -7.56 -10.22
CA PHE A 275 15.73 -7.29 -8.84
C PHE A 275 14.57 -6.62 -8.07
N SER A 276 13.84 -5.69 -8.71
CA SER A 276 12.66 -5.08 -8.11
C SER A 276 11.56 -6.09 -7.75
N LEU A 277 11.40 -7.14 -8.57
CA LEU A 277 10.41 -8.19 -8.33
C LEU A 277 10.78 -9.10 -7.14
N ILE A 278 12.08 -9.36 -6.92
CA ILE A 278 12.53 -10.21 -5.80
C ILE A 278 12.76 -9.42 -4.50
N GLU A 279 13.09 -8.14 -4.58
CA GLU A 279 13.31 -7.24 -3.42
C GLU A 279 12.01 -6.83 -2.72
N GLN A 280 10.85 -7.00 -3.37
CA GLN A 280 9.53 -6.84 -2.75
C GLN A 280 9.31 -7.77 -1.52
N ARG A 281 10.25 -8.69 -1.25
CA ARG A 281 10.35 -9.50 -0.03
C ARG A 281 10.79 -8.72 1.23
N SER A 282 11.14 -7.44 1.14
CA SER A 282 11.74 -6.71 2.27
C SER A 282 10.90 -6.79 3.56
N SER A 283 11.58 -6.97 4.69
CA SER A 283 10.98 -7.08 6.04
C SER A 283 10.02 -5.91 6.37
N GLN A 284 10.26 -4.74 5.76
CA GLN A 284 9.47 -3.53 5.93
C GLN A 284 8.03 -3.68 5.41
N TYR A 285 7.80 -4.40 4.31
CA TYR A 285 6.42 -4.61 3.80
C TYR A 285 5.61 -5.54 4.71
N ILE A 286 6.25 -6.58 5.26
CA ILE A 286 5.61 -7.51 6.19
C ILE A 286 5.19 -6.78 7.49
N THR A 287 6.02 -5.88 8.00
CA THR A 287 5.72 -5.12 9.23
C THR A 287 4.56 -4.14 9.02
N VAL A 288 4.49 -3.44 7.88
CA VAL A 288 3.36 -2.55 7.54
C VAL A 288 2.04 -3.32 7.51
N ILE A 289 2.05 -4.54 6.97
CA ILE A 289 0.82 -5.34 6.83
C ILE A 289 0.41 -5.99 8.13
N ALA A 290 1.37 -6.44 8.93
CA ALA A 290 1.11 -6.86 10.29
C ALA A 290 0.47 -5.71 11.10
N PHE A 291 0.94 -4.47 10.89
CA PHE A 291 0.39 -3.28 11.53
C PHE A 291 -1.04 -2.96 11.06
N ILE A 292 -1.32 -2.98 9.76
CA ILE A 292 -2.66 -2.78 9.21
C ILE A 292 -3.63 -3.87 9.71
N SER A 293 -3.20 -5.14 9.68
CA SER A 293 -3.98 -6.27 10.18
C SER A 293 -4.27 -6.15 11.68
N LEU A 294 -3.32 -5.64 12.46
CA LEU A 294 -3.50 -5.36 13.89
C LEU A 294 -4.54 -4.26 14.12
N ILE A 295 -4.51 -3.17 13.35
CA ILE A 295 -5.50 -2.08 13.46
C ILE A 295 -6.91 -2.61 13.16
N ILE A 296 -7.06 -3.39 12.09
CA ILE A 296 -8.34 -4.03 11.73
C ILE A 296 -8.81 -4.95 12.86
N ALA A 297 -7.92 -5.75 13.43
CA ALA A 297 -8.22 -6.65 14.53
C ALA A 297 -8.69 -5.92 15.78
N LEU A 298 -8.05 -4.80 16.13
CA LEU A 298 -8.44 -3.96 17.26
C LEU A 298 -9.83 -3.33 17.04
N ALA A 299 -10.09 -2.81 15.84
CA ALA A 299 -11.39 -2.28 15.46
C ALA A 299 -12.49 -3.35 15.60
N CYS A 300 -12.25 -4.55 15.07
CA CYS A 300 -13.18 -5.67 15.11
C CYS A 300 -13.43 -6.16 16.53
N THR A 301 -12.37 -6.26 17.35
CA THR A 301 -12.46 -6.65 18.76
C THR A 301 -13.32 -5.68 19.55
N LEU A 302 -13.19 -4.37 19.29
CA LEU A 302 -13.99 -3.34 19.95
C LEU A 302 -15.48 -3.46 19.59
N VAL A 303 -15.80 -3.68 18.31
CA VAL A 303 -17.19 -3.90 17.89
C VAL A 303 -17.75 -5.17 18.49
N ILE A 304 -17.07 -6.31 18.39
CA ILE A 304 -17.53 -7.57 18.99
C ILE A 304 -17.75 -7.39 20.50
N TYR A 305 -16.84 -6.70 21.19
CA TYR A 305 -16.99 -6.36 22.60
C TYR A 305 -18.28 -5.56 22.87
N SER A 306 -18.57 -4.55 22.06
CA SER A 306 -19.80 -3.75 22.21
C SER A 306 -21.06 -4.61 22.05
N LEU A 307 -21.07 -5.55 21.09
CA LEU A 307 -22.18 -6.49 20.85
C LEU A 307 -22.42 -7.41 22.06
N PHE A 308 -21.35 -8.00 22.60
CA PHE A 308 -21.46 -8.90 23.76
C PHE A 308 -21.81 -8.15 25.04
N TYR A 309 -21.21 -6.97 25.28
CA TYR A 309 -21.51 -6.13 26.43
C TYR A 309 -23.01 -5.82 26.49
N VAL A 310 -23.55 -5.31 25.38
CA VAL A 310 -24.97 -5.03 25.21
C VAL A 310 -25.83 -6.27 25.49
N SER A 311 -25.45 -7.42 24.94
CA SER A 311 -26.27 -8.60 25.09
C SER A 311 -26.31 -9.12 26.52
N ILE A 312 -25.20 -9.03 27.24
CA ILE A 312 -25.13 -9.44 28.63
C ILE A 312 -25.92 -8.47 29.51
N ALA A 313 -25.84 -7.16 29.23
CA ALA A 313 -26.65 -6.17 29.92
C ALA A 313 -28.15 -6.50 29.82
N ARG A 314 -28.65 -6.96 28.65
CA ARG A 314 -30.04 -7.43 28.49
C ARG A 314 -30.37 -8.66 29.34
N LYS A 315 -29.43 -9.59 29.47
CA LYS A 315 -29.62 -10.87 30.19
C LYS A 315 -29.31 -10.82 31.68
N THR A 316 -28.95 -9.65 32.21
CA THR A 316 -28.65 -9.49 33.65
C THR A 316 -29.76 -10.06 34.54
N LYS A 317 -31.05 -9.86 34.17
CA LYS A 317 -32.21 -10.41 34.89
C LYS A 317 -32.23 -11.95 34.88
N GLU A 318 -31.98 -12.57 33.73
CA GLU A 318 -31.96 -14.03 33.58
C GLU A 318 -30.77 -14.65 34.31
N TYR A 319 -29.61 -14.01 34.22
CA TYR A 319 -28.40 -14.42 34.94
C TYR A 319 -28.60 -14.30 36.45
N GLY A 320 -29.31 -13.28 36.92
CA GLY A 320 -29.76 -13.18 38.30
C GLY A 320 -30.63 -14.33 38.76
N LYS A 321 -31.63 -14.73 37.96
CA LYS A 321 -32.49 -15.90 38.24
C LYS A 321 -31.67 -17.20 38.32
N LEU A 322 -30.70 -17.37 37.44
CA LEU A 322 -29.80 -18.52 37.49
C LEU A 322 -28.92 -18.47 38.76
N ARG A 323 -28.46 -17.27 39.16
CA ARG A 323 -27.68 -17.05 40.40
C ARG A 323 -28.51 -17.30 41.65
N THR A 324 -29.81 -16.99 41.67
CA THR A 324 -30.72 -17.36 42.78
C THR A 324 -30.95 -18.86 42.89
N ILE A 325 -30.94 -19.57 41.77
CA ILE A 325 -31.10 -21.04 41.72
C ILE A 325 -29.79 -21.77 42.12
N GLY A 326 -28.69 -21.03 42.34
CA GLY A 326 -27.42 -21.59 42.80
C GLY A 326 -26.33 -21.69 41.73
N ALA A 327 -26.52 -21.09 40.55
CA ALA A 327 -25.46 -21.05 39.54
C ALA A 327 -24.24 -20.24 40.04
N THR A 328 -23.04 -20.79 39.86
CA THR A 328 -21.78 -20.13 40.23
C THR A 328 -21.37 -19.08 39.19
N GLY A 329 -20.61 -18.06 39.61
CA GLY A 329 -20.05 -17.07 38.68
C GLY A 329 -19.14 -17.70 37.61
N LYS A 330 -18.42 -18.79 37.96
CA LYS A 330 -17.61 -19.57 37.03
C LYS A 330 -18.49 -20.23 35.94
N GLN A 331 -19.63 -20.80 36.31
CA GLN A 331 -20.59 -21.36 35.36
C GLN A 331 -21.18 -20.29 34.44
N MET A 332 -21.47 -19.10 34.97
CA MET A 332 -21.98 -18.00 34.17
C MET A 332 -20.95 -17.50 33.14
N LYS A 333 -19.70 -17.32 33.56
CA LYS A 333 -18.57 -17.02 32.67
C LYS A 333 -18.48 -18.06 31.55
N ARG A 334 -18.53 -19.35 31.90
CA ARG A 334 -18.45 -20.48 30.94
C ARG A 334 -19.57 -20.48 29.91
N ILE A 335 -20.80 -20.11 30.28
CA ILE A 335 -21.94 -19.97 29.34
C ILE A 335 -21.61 -18.92 28.27
N VAL A 336 -21.16 -17.73 28.69
CA VAL A 336 -20.85 -16.62 27.78
C VAL A 336 -19.69 -16.96 26.83
N PHE A 337 -18.61 -17.58 27.34
CA PHE A 337 -17.51 -18.04 26.47
C PHE A 337 -17.97 -19.08 25.45
N ARG A 338 -18.90 -19.97 25.82
CA ARG A 338 -19.47 -20.95 24.88
C ARG A 338 -20.36 -20.31 23.82
N GLU A 339 -21.10 -19.24 24.15
CA GLU A 339 -21.80 -18.45 23.14
C GLU A 339 -20.80 -17.86 22.14
N GLY A 340 -19.72 -17.24 22.62
CA GLY A 340 -18.63 -16.71 21.79
C GLY A 340 -18.03 -17.76 20.87
N PHE A 341 -17.68 -18.93 21.42
CA PHE A 341 -17.13 -20.06 20.68
C PHE A 341 -18.07 -20.57 19.58
N HIS A 342 -19.37 -20.67 19.87
CA HIS A 342 -20.33 -21.14 18.86
C HIS A 342 -20.55 -20.15 17.72
N LEU A 343 -20.55 -18.84 18.04
CA LEU A 343 -20.69 -17.79 17.04
C LEU A 343 -19.44 -17.69 16.16
N SER A 344 -18.24 -17.76 16.74
CA SER A 344 -16.98 -17.76 15.98
C SER A 344 -16.85 -18.98 15.07
N ARG A 345 -17.27 -20.16 15.53
CA ARG A 345 -17.30 -21.39 14.72
C ARG A 345 -18.17 -21.29 13.46
N ILE A 346 -19.13 -20.36 13.42
CA ILE A 346 -19.98 -20.13 12.24
C ILE A 346 -19.45 -18.94 11.42
N GLY A 347 -19.11 -17.83 12.08
CA GLY A 347 -18.65 -16.61 11.39
C GLY A 347 -17.30 -16.77 10.70
N ILE A 348 -16.33 -17.44 11.34
CA ILE A 348 -14.97 -17.58 10.81
C ILE A 348 -14.96 -18.35 9.47
N PRO A 349 -15.59 -19.54 9.34
CA PRO A 349 -15.63 -20.24 8.06
C PRO A 349 -16.27 -19.43 6.92
N ILE A 350 -17.36 -18.72 7.21
CA ILE A 350 -18.03 -17.85 6.22
C ILE A 350 -17.08 -16.74 5.77
N GLY A 351 -16.39 -16.10 6.71
CA GLY A 351 -15.44 -15.05 6.41
C GLY A 351 -14.20 -15.52 5.67
N ILE A 352 -13.66 -16.71 5.99
CA ILE A 352 -12.54 -17.32 5.25
C ILE A 352 -12.96 -17.59 3.82
N LEU A 353 -14.14 -18.17 3.61
CA LEU A 353 -14.64 -18.46 2.27
C LEU A 353 -14.80 -17.17 1.44
N ALA A 354 -15.48 -16.17 2.00
CA ALA A 354 -15.65 -14.87 1.33
C ALA A 354 -14.31 -14.17 1.06
N GLY A 355 -13.39 -14.19 2.04
CA GLY A 355 -12.08 -13.57 1.90
C GLY A 355 -11.14 -14.29 0.93
N ALA A 356 -11.26 -15.62 0.83
CA ALA A 356 -10.58 -16.42 -0.18
C ALA A 356 -11.07 -16.09 -1.60
N ILE A 357 -12.39 -15.96 -1.79
CA ILE A 357 -12.97 -15.52 -3.07
C ILE A 357 -12.49 -14.11 -3.42
N ALA A 358 -12.57 -13.17 -2.48
CA ALA A 358 -12.11 -11.80 -2.70
C ALA A 358 -10.61 -11.74 -3.01
N GLY A 359 -9.78 -12.49 -2.29
CA GLY A 359 -8.34 -12.59 -2.54
C GLY A 359 -8.02 -13.17 -3.92
N TYR A 360 -8.76 -14.19 -4.36
CA TYR A 360 -8.61 -14.78 -5.70
C TYR A 360 -8.97 -13.78 -6.80
N VAL A 361 -10.08 -13.05 -6.65
CA VAL A 361 -10.52 -12.03 -7.62
C VAL A 361 -9.50 -10.89 -7.74
N LEU A 362 -8.85 -10.51 -6.63
CA LEU A 362 -7.85 -9.44 -6.63
C LEU A 362 -6.53 -9.85 -7.31
N VAL A 363 -5.99 -11.04 -7.00
CA VAL A 363 -4.69 -11.48 -7.52
C VAL A 363 -4.76 -12.95 -7.94
N PRO A 364 -5.44 -13.27 -9.06
CA PRO A 364 -5.66 -14.65 -9.49
C PRO A 364 -4.35 -15.37 -9.83
N GLN A 365 -3.39 -14.67 -10.44
CA GLN A 365 -2.08 -15.21 -10.82
C GLN A 365 -1.17 -15.54 -9.63
N GLY A 366 -1.46 -14.98 -8.45
CA GLY A 366 -0.72 -15.24 -7.21
C GLY A 366 -1.26 -16.41 -6.41
N TRP A 367 -2.30 -17.10 -6.90
CA TRP A 367 -3.02 -18.11 -6.13
C TRP A 367 -2.17 -19.35 -5.86
N ASN A 368 -2.12 -19.75 -4.58
CA ASN A 368 -1.52 -21.01 -4.17
C ASN A 368 -2.35 -21.66 -3.07
N THR A 369 -2.80 -22.89 -3.32
CA THR A 369 -3.76 -23.57 -2.43
C THR A 369 -3.21 -23.83 -1.03
N LEU A 370 -1.94 -24.26 -0.92
CA LEU A 370 -1.31 -24.54 0.37
C LEU A 370 -1.17 -23.26 1.20
N MET A 371 -0.70 -22.19 0.56
CA MET A 371 -0.58 -20.87 1.16
C MET A 371 -1.92 -20.31 1.64
N VAL A 372 -2.98 -20.46 0.83
CA VAL A 372 -4.34 -20.09 1.22
C VAL A 372 -4.80 -20.87 2.45
N PHE A 373 -4.52 -22.16 2.54
CA PHE A 373 -4.85 -22.96 3.73
C PHE A 373 -4.07 -22.53 4.98
N VAL A 374 -2.79 -22.21 4.85
CA VAL A 374 -1.96 -21.70 5.95
C VAL A 374 -2.50 -20.35 6.43
N ILE A 375 -2.75 -19.40 5.51
CA ILE A 375 -3.31 -18.09 5.84
C ILE A 375 -4.71 -18.23 6.45
N ALA A 376 -5.53 -19.15 5.95
CA ALA A 376 -6.84 -19.45 6.52
C ALA A 376 -6.73 -19.95 7.96
N ALA A 377 -5.80 -20.85 8.25
CA ALA A 377 -5.58 -21.38 9.60
C ALA A 377 -5.07 -20.30 10.58
N VAL A 378 -4.11 -19.48 10.14
CA VAL A 378 -3.57 -18.36 10.94
C VAL A 378 -4.65 -17.32 11.20
N THR A 379 -5.39 -16.91 10.17
CA THR A 379 -6.51 -15.97 10.30
C THR A 379 -7.63 -16.53 11.18
N ALA A 380 -7.96 -17.82 11.06
CA ALA A 380 -8.96 -18.48 11.91
C ALA A 380 -8.55 -18.42 13.39
N LEU A 381 -7.31 -18.80 13.70
CA LEU A 381 -6.78 -18.77 15.06
C LEU A 381 -6.75 -17.34 15.60
N PHE A 382 -6.26 -16.40 14.80
CA PHE A 382 -6.14 -15.00 15.19
C PHE A 382 -7.50 -14.35 15.48
N VAL A 383 -8.47 -14.49 14.57
CA VAL A 383 -9.82 -13.95 14.80
C VAL A 383 -10.50 -14.65 15.96
N TYR A 384 -10.30 -15.96 16.14
CA TYR A 384 -10.82 -16.68 17.29
C TYR A 384 -10.29 -16.08 18.61
N LEU A 385 -8.99 -15.79 18.70
CA LEU A 385 -8.39 -15.14 19.86
C LEU A 385 -8.97 -13.73 20.08
N CYS A 386 -9.13 -12.92 19.02
CA CYS A 386 -9.78 -11.61 19.11
C CYS A 386 -11.20 -11.70 19.67
N VAL A 387 -12.01 -12.67 19.20
CA VAL A 387 -13.36 -12.91 19.73
C VAL A 387 -13.31 -13.30 21.20
N MET A 388 -12.40 -14.19 21.60
CA MET A 388 -12.26 -14.60 23.00
C MET A 388 -11.86 -13.41 23.88
N ILE A 389 -10.91 -12.57 23.44
CA ILE A 389 -10.50 -11.34 24.13
C ILE A 389 -11.69 -10.39 24.30
N ALA A 390 -12.47 -10.17 23.24
CA ALA A 390 -13.66 -9.33 23.27
C ALA A 390 -14.71 -9.84 24.28
N VAL A 391 -14.80 -11.16 24.47
CA VAL A 391 -15.77 -11.80 25.38
C VAL A 391 -15.31 -11.80 26.85
N ILE A 392 -14.01 -11.62 27.15
CA ILE A 392 -13.48 -11.66 28.54
C ILE A 392 -14.21 -10.68 29.47
N LYS A 393 -14.28 -9.39 29.11
CA LYS A 393 -14.89 -8.36 29.95
C LYS A 393 -16.40 -8.60 30.13
N PRO A 394 -17.20 -8.82 29.06
CA PRO A 394 -18.61 -9.15 29.18
C PRO A 394 -18.85 -10.40 30.04
N ALA A 395 -18.06 -11.46 29.87
CA ALA A 395 -18.21 -12.69 30.67
C ALA A 395 -17.87 -12.47 32.16
N LYS A 396 -16.88 -11.61 32.47
CA LYS A 396 -16.62 -11.17 33.85
C LYS A 396 -17.82 -10.43 34.44
N ILE A 397 -18.44 -9.52 33.69
CA ILE A 397 -19.64 -8.79 34.14
C ILE A 397 -20.76 -9.78 34.45
N ALA A 398 -21.06 -10.72 33.54
CA ALA A 398 -22.08 -11.74 33.76
C ALA A 398 -21.84 -12.58 35.03
N ALA A 399 -20.57 -12.92 35.30
CA ALA A 399 -20.19 -13.72 36.48
C ALA A 399 -20.38 -12.99 37.82
N HIS A 400 -20.26 -11.66 37.82
CA HIS A 400 -20.39 -10.85 39.03
C HIS A 400 -21.83 -10.42 39.33
N VAL A 401 -22.77 -10.64 38.40
CA VAL A 401 -24.18 -10.33 38.65
C VAL A 401 -24.66 -11.06 39.92
N THR A 402 -25.07 -10.28 40.90
CA THR A 402 -25.63 -10.83 42.14
C THR A 402 -27.15 -11.04 42.01
N PRO A 403 -27.72 -12.00 42.76
CA PRO A 403 -29.17 -12.15 42.90
C PRO A 403 -29.89 -10.84 43.20
N ILE A 404 -29.35 -10.05 44.13
CA ILE A 404 -29.95 -8.78 44.58
C ILE A 404 -29.83 -7.67 43.54
N GLU A 405 -28.74 -7.59 42.77
CA GLU A 405 -28.60 -6.63 41.66
C GLU A 405 -29.59 -6.93 40.53
N ALA A 406 -29.85 -8.20 40.22
CA ALA A 406 -30.82 -8.57 39.19
C ALA A 406 -32.26 -8.27 39.61
N VAL A 407 -32.55 -8.37 40.91
CA VAL A 407 -33.82 -7.92 41.52
C VAL A 407 -33.89 -6.39 41.55
N ARG A 408 -32.81 -5.69 41.91
CA ARG A 408 -32.71 -4.22 41.77
C ARG A 408 -32.84 -3.76 40.32
N TYR A 409 -32.45 -4.57 39.34
CA TYR A 409 -32.73 -4.29 37.93
C TYR A 409 -34.25 -4.26 37.61
N MET A 410 -35.10 -4.89 38.45
CA MET A 410 -36.57 -4.73 38.39
C MET A 410 -37.04 -3.35 38.87
N ALA A 411 -36.26 -2.70 39.76
CA ALA A 411 -36.44 -1.33 40.21
C ALA A 411 -35.41 -0.43 39.50
N GLY A 412 -35.66 -0.18 38.21
CA GLY A 412 -34.79 0.49 37.25
C GLY A 412 -33.59 1.23 37.85
N ASN A 413 -32.40 0.66 37.66
CA ASN A 413 -31.07 1.25 37.91
C ASN A 413 -31.06 2.58 38.69
N ASN A 414 -31.32 2.52 39.99
CA ASN A 414 -31.04 3.60 40.93
C ASN A 414 -29.54 3.65 41.30
N ASP A 415 -28.67 3.75 40.30
CA ASP A 415 -27.53 4.67 40.39
C ASP A 415 -28.01 6.07 39.96
N VAL A 416 -29.22 6.43 40.40
CA VAL A 416 -29.53 7.79 40.76
C VAL A 416 -28.65 8.05 41.98
N MET A 417 -27.38 8.42 41.73
CA MET A 417 -26.79 9.45 42.54
C MET A 417 -27.85 10.55 42.52
N SER A 418 -28.54 10.72 43.64
CA SER A 418 -29.55 11.76 43.87
C SER A 418 -28.83 13.11 43.86
N ASN A 419 -28.26 13.47 42.72
CA ASN A 419 -28.07 14.85 42.38
C ASN A 419 -29.44 15.29 41.91
N SER A 420 -30.26 15.76 42.86
CA SER A 420 -31.49 16.47 42.57
C SER A 420 -31.18 17.47 41.46
N THR A 421 -31.74 17.26 40.28
CA THR A 421 -31.60 18.24 39.20
C THR A 421 -32.28 19.51 39.67
N LYS A 422 -31.55 20.63 39.74
CA LYS A 422 -32.09 21.96 40.12
C LYS A 422 -33.23 22.47 39.21
N VAL A 423 -33.58 21.73 38.16
CA VAL A 423 -34.59 22.09 37.16
C VAL A 423 -35.87 21.30 37.46
N LEU A 424 -36.86 21.96 38.06
CA LEU A 424 -38.16 21.37 38.42
C LEU A 424 -39.05 21.03 37.21
N HIS A 425 -38.92 21.76 36.11
CA HIS A 425 -39.75 21.57 34.91
C HIS A 425 -38.88 21.49 33.66
N ARG A 426 -39.05 20.43 32.87
CA ARG A 426 -38.45 20.26 31.54
C ARG A 426 -39.56 20.03 30.53
N SER A 427 -39.48 20.67 29.37
CA SER A 427 -40.43 20.39 28.29
C SER A 427 -40.23 18.96 27.78
N LEU A 428 -41.33 18.20 27.73
CA LEU A 428 -41.41 16.81 27.21
C LEU A 428 -41.36 16.78 25.67
N SER A 429 -40.45 17.56 25.08
CA SER A 429 -40.19 17.53 23.64
C SER A 429 -39.38 16.28 23.27
N ALA A 430 -39.62 15.74 22.08
CA ALA A 430 -38.85 14.63 21.52
C ALA A 430 -37.33 14.89 21.56
N LYS A 431 -36.89 16.15 21.39
CA LYS A 431 -35.48 16.56 21.47
C LYS A 431 -34.90 16.39 22.88
N ASN A 432 -35.63 16.85 23.89
CA ASN A 432 -35.18 16.78 25.28
C ASN A 432 -35.17 15.35 25.78
N LEU A 433 -36.20 14.57 25.44
CA LEU A 433 -36.23 13.14 25.75
C LEU A 433 -35.07 12.38 25.10
N ALA A 434 -34.77 12.67 23.83
CA ALA A 434 -33.62 12.08 23.14
C ALA A 434 -32.28 12.43 23.80
N PHE A 435 -32.06 13.70 24.14
CA PHE A 435 -30.83 14.15 24.80
C PHE A 435 -30.65 13.52 26.19
N LEU A 436 -31.72 13.50 27.00
CA LEU A 436 -31.68 12.87 28.32
C LEU A 436 -31.36 11.38 28.22
N ASN A 437 -31.90 10.70 27.21
CA ASN A 437 -31.60 9.29 26.95
C ASN A 437 -30.14 9.09 26.53
N PHE A 438 -29.63 9.91 25.61
CA PHE A 438 -28.24 9.86 25.15
C PHE A 438 -27.24 10.09 26.30
N ALA A 439 -27.53 11.06 27.17
CA ALA A 439 -26.67 11.44 28.30
C ALA A 439 -26.77 10.49 29.51
N ARG A 440 -27.87 9.73 29.64
CA ARG A 440 -28.13 8.84 30.79
C ARG A 440 -27.10 7.72 30.92
N ASN A 441 -26.58 7.18 29.81
CA ASN A 441 -25.63 6.06 29.83
C ASN A 441 -24.32 6.41 29.11
N ARG A 442 -23.55 7.32 29.72
CA ARG A 442 -22.29 7.86 29.16
C ARG A 442 -21.29 6.77 28.75
N LYS A 443 -21.18 5.67 29.51
CA LYS A 443 -20.27 4.55 29.18
C LYS A 443 -20.70 3.82 27.92
N LYS A 444 -21.98 3.48 27.80
CA LYS A 444 -22.54 2.84 26.60
C LYS A 444 -22.44 3.77 25.39
N THR A 445 -22.75 5.05 25.58
CA THR A 445 -22.69 6.06 24.53
C THR A 445 -21.26 6.25 24.01
N ALA A 446 -20.27 6.39 24.91
CA ALA A 446 -18.87 6.49 24.53
C ALA A 446 -18.38 5.24 23.78
N LEU A 447 -18.73 4.05 24.26
CA LEU A 447 -18.34 2.80 23.59
C LEU A 447 -18.92 2.69 22.17
N THR A 448 -20.17 3.12 22.01
CA THR A 448 -20.87 3.15 20.72
C THR A 448 -20.18 4.12 19.76
N ILE A 449 -19.92 5.35 20.21
CA ILE A 449 -19.24 6.38 19.42
C ILE A 449 -17.82 5.94 19.04
N LEU A 450 -17.05 5.36 19.96
CA LEU A 450 -15.73 4.83 19.66
C LEU A 450 -15.81 3.70 18.62
N SER A 451 -16.75 2.77 18.77
CA SER A 451 -16.89 1.63 17.86
C SER A 451 -17.27 2.03 16.43
N LEU A 452 -18.15 3.02 16.28
CA LEU A 452 -18.55 3.58 14.98
C LEU A 452 -17.49 4.56 14.44
N GLY A 453 -16.84 5.29 15.34
CA GLY A 453 -15.79 6.25 15.04
C GLY A 453 -14.56 5.61 14.44
N VAL A 454 -14.13 4.43 14.91
CA VAL A 454 -12.97 3.73 14.31
C VAL A 454 -13.19 3.47 12.81
N CYS A 455 -14.42 3.16 12.38
CA CYS A 455 -14.72 2.97 10.96
C CYS A 455 -14.57 4.28 10.17
N GLY A 456 -15.11 5.38 10.72
CA GLY A 456 -14.99 6.70 10.10
C GLY A 456 -13.55 7.23 10.10
N ILE A 457 -12.78 6.98 11.16
CA ILE A 457 -11.35 7.31 11.25
C ILE A 457 -10.57 6.60 10.15
N LEU A 458 -10.76 5.29 9.98
CA LEU A 458 -10.05 4.52 8.95
C LEU A 458 -10.42 5.02 7.55
N LEU A 459 -11.71 5.24 7.28
CA LEU A 459 -12.19 5.76 6.02
C LEU A 459 -11.59 7.15 5.71
N MET A 460 -11.59 8.06 6.69
CA MET A 460 -11.01 9.39 6.53
C MET A 460 -9.49 9.35 6.37
N ALA A 461 -8.78 8.55 7.15
CA ALA A 461 -7.33 8.43 7.07
C ALA A 461 -6.87 7.89 5.70
N SER A 462 -7.52 6.83 5.21
CA SER A 462 -7.23 6.28 3.88
C SER A 462 -7.58 7.27 2.77
N SER A 463 -8.76 7.90 2.82
CA SER A 463 -9.18 8.84 1.76
C SER A 463 -8.31 10.09 1.73
N ALA A 464 -7.93 10.63 2.90
CA ALA A 464 -7.03 11.76 2.99
C ALA A 464 -5.71 11.47 2.27
N TYR A 465 -5.11 10.31 2.52
CA TYR A 465 -3.87 9.91 1.85
C TYR A 465 -4.02 9.88 0.32
N PHE A 466 -5.05 9.22 -0.22
CA PHE A 466 -5.22 9.12 -1.67
C PHE A 466 -5.56 10.43 -2.37
N ASN A 467 -6.32 11.30 -1.71
CA ASN A 467 -6.63 12.64 -2.24
C ASN A 467 -5.42 13.57 -2.14
N SER A 468 -4.45 13.24 -1.31
CA SER A 468 -3.20 13.99 -1.17
C SER A 468 -2.14 13.61 -2.20
N ILE A 469 -2.33 12.49 -2.92
CA ILE A 469 -1.45 12.07 -4.02
C ILE A 469 -1.93 12.74 -5.30
N ASP A 470 -1.08 13.61 -5.85
CA ASP A 470 -1.33 14.31 -7.10
C ASP A 470 -0.41 13.75 -8.21
N PRO A 471 -0.97 13.07 -9.23
CA PRO A 471 -0.22 12.59 -10.39
C PRO A 471 0.55 13.70 -11.12
N LEU A 472 -0.01 14.91 -11.19
CA LEU A 472 0.64 16.05 -11.83
C LEU A 472 1.84 16.51 -11.04
N ALA A 473 1.73 16.63 -9.71
CA ALA A 473 2.86 16.97 -8.86
C ALA A 473 3.97 15.90 -8.89
N MET A 474 3.61 14.62 -9.04
CA MET A 474 4.59 13.55 -9.24
C MET A 474 5.28 13.66 -10.60
N ALA A 475 4.52 13.93 -11.67
CA ALA A 475 5.10 14.18 -13.00
C ALA A 475 6.01 15.41 -12.99
N ARG A 476 5.57 16.52 -12.38
CA ARG A 476 6.33 17.78 -12.25
C ARG A 476 7.59 17.65 -11.40
N ARG A 477 7.78 16.58 -10.62
CA ARG A 477 9.08 16.32 -9.96
C ARG A 477 10.12 15.83 -10.96
N SER A 478 9.76 14.86 -11.77
CA SER A 478 10.62 14.37 -12.84
C SER A 478 10.70 15.38 -13.99
N PHE A 479 9.66 16.20 -14.16
CA PHE A 479 9.42 17.13 -15.27
C PHE A 479 9.07 18.55 -14.77
N PRO A 480 10.00 19.28 -14.11
CA PRO A 480 9.71 20.52 -13.38
C PRO A 480 9.34 21.72 -14.26
N TYR A 481 9.76 21.73 -15.52
CA TYR A 481 9.56 22.84 -16.46
C TYR A 481 8.99 22.28 -17.77
N GLY A 482 8.29 23.10 -18.56
CA GLY A 482 7.80 22.77 -19.89
C GLY A 482 6.79 21.63 -20.00
N GLU A 483 6.47 21.27 -21.24
CA GLU A 483 5.43 20.27 -21.58
C GLU A 483 6.00 19.13 -22.43
N ILE A 484 7.09 19.37 -23.17
CA ILE A 484 7.70 18.41 -24.10
C ILE A 484 9.16 18.20 -23.72
N ARG A 485 9.56 16.93 -23.62
CA ARG A 485 10.94 16.52 -23.38
C ARG A 485 11.45 15.76 -24.57
N LEU A 486 12.60 16.19 -25.06
CA LEU A 486 13.43 15.48 -26.00
C LEU A 486 14.62 14.93 -25.24
N GLU A 487 14.84 13.62 -25.31
CA GLU A 487 15.89 12.93 -24.57
C GLU A 487 16.68 12.01 -25.49
N LEU A 488 18.01 12.01 -25.35
CA LEU A 488 18.89 11.15 -26.11
C LEU A 488 18.93 9.73 -25.54
N GLY A 489 18.70 8.74 -26.39
CA GLY A 489 18.63 7.31 -26.07
C GLY A 489 17.20 6.82 -25.82
N ASP A 490 16.95 5.54 -26.13
CA ASP A 490 15.61 4.92 -26.09
C ASP A 490 14.95 4.92 -24.70
N TYR A 491 15.75 5.14 -23.65
CA TYR A 491 15.32 5.25 -22.25
C TYR A 491 16.22 6.21 -21.45
N GLY A 492 16.85 7.20 -22.10
CA GLY A 492 17.79 8.13 -21.47
C GLY A 492 19.19 7.55 -21.18
N PRO A 493 20.08 8.36 -20.58
CA PRO A 493 21.46 8.00 -20.27
C PRO A 493 21.61 6.74 -19.41
N GLN A 494 20.74 6.56 -18.42
CA GLN A 494 20.74 5.44 -17.45
C GLN A 494 20.61 4.05 -18.06
N ALA A 495 20.18 3.95 -19.32
CA ALA A 495 20.05 2.67 -20.02
C ALA A 495 21.35 2.23 -20.73
N HIS A 496 22.40 3.05 -20.66
CA HIS A 496 23.65 2.85 -21.38
C HIS A 496 24.82 2.88 -20.39
N ASN A 497 25.92 2.18 -20.72
CA ASN A 497 27.18 2.40 -20.03
C ASN A 497 27.88 3.65 -20.60
N SER A 498 29.02 4.04 -20.00
CA SER A 498 29.76 5.25 -20.38
C SER A 498 30.19 5.28 -21.85
N GLU A 499 30.68 4.15 -22.39
CA GLU A 499 31.16 4.04 -23.77
C GLU A 499 30.00 4.09 -24.77
N GLN A 500 28.95 3.30 -24.55
CA GLN A 500 27.75 3.29 -25.38
C GLN A 500 27.12 4.66 -25.47
N TYR A 501 27.00 5.34 -24.33
CA TYR A 501 26.40 6.66 -24.29
C TYR A 501 27.29 7.70 -24.99
N SER A 502 28.61 7.59 -24.84
CA SER A 502 29.57 8.44 -25.54
C SER A 502 29.45 8.32 -27.06
N GLU A 503 29.28 7.11 -27.59
CA GLU A 503 29.06 6.90 -29.04
C GLU A 503 27.73 7.50 -29.52
N LEU A 504 26.65 7.37 -28.72
CA LEU A 504 25.36 8.01 -29.02
C LEU A 504 25.49 9.54 -29.08
N GLN A 505 26.30 10.12 -28.19
CA GLN A 505 26.51 11.57 -28.13
C GLN A 505 27.29 12.13 -29.34
N LYS A 506 28.06 11.31 -30.06
CA LYS A 506 28.74 11.76 -31.30
C LYS A 506 27.77 12.07 -32.44
N LEU A 507 26.61 11.42 -32.47
CA LEU A 507 25.54 11.61 -33.48
C LEU A 507 24.36 12.42 -32.93
N ASN A 508 24.62 13.21 -31.88
CA ASN A 508 23.61 13.91 -31.14
C ASN A 508 23.05 15.12 -31.88
N LEU A 509 21.74 15.14 -32.07
CA LEU A 509 21.04 16.24 -32.74
C LEU A 509 20.66 17.39 -31.82
N LEU A 510 20.85 17.27 -30.50
CA LEU A 510 20.55 18.34 -29.55
C LEU A 510 21.62 19.44 -29.62
N THR A 511 21.76 20.08 -30.78
CA THR A 511 22.70 21.18 -31.05
C THR A 511 22.01 22.53 -30.93
N GLU A 512 22.79 23.61 -30.90
CA GLU A 512 22.25 24.97 -30.90
C GLU A 512 21.40 25.26 -32.15
N ASP A 513 21.82 24.79 -33.33
CA ASP A 513 21.04 24.96 -34.57
C ASP A 513 19.68 24.24 -34.49
N PHE A 514 19.65 23.04 -33.89
CA PHE A 514 18.41 22.31 -33.71
C PHE A 514 17.51 22.98 -32.65
N ARG A 515 18.09 23.50 -31.58
CA ARG A 515 17.41 24.28 -30.56
C ARG A 515 16.71 25.50 -31.17
N GLU A 516 17.41 26.29 -31.99
CA GLU A 516 16.83 27.44 -32.68
C GLU A 516 15.69 27.01 -33.63
N SER A 517 15.82 25.87 -34.31
CA SER A 517 14.73 25.34 -35.15
C SER A 517 13.47 24.96 -34.37
N ILE A 518 13.61 24.57 -33.09
CA ILE A 518 12.47 24.30 -32.20
C ILE A 518 11.87 25.61 -31.69
N LEU A 519 12.70 26.62 -31.35
CA LEU A 519 12.23 27.93 -30.90
C LEU A 519 11.39 28.66 -31.98
N ASP A 520 11.65 28.41 -33.26
CA ASP A 520 10.88 28.97 -34.37
C ASP A 520 9.46 28.37 -34.53
N ILE A 521 9.15 27.28 -33.81
CA ILE A 521 7.83 26.62 -33.88
C ILE A 521 6.79 27.45 -33.11
N ASP A 522 5.62 27.69 -33.74
CA ASP A 522 4.53 28.41 -33.10
C ASP A 522 4.07 27.74 -31.80
N GLY A 523 4.12 28.49 -30.70
CA GLY A 523 3.73 28.03 -29.38
C GLY A 523 4.88 27.54 -28.50
N VAL A 524 6.12 27.51 -28.98
CA VAL A 524 7.31 27.32 -28.14
C VAL A 524 7.73 28.65 -27.51
N GLU A 525 7.91 28.69 -26.19
CA GLU A 525 8.28 29.90 -25.45
C GLU A 525 9.74 29.88 -24.99
N GLU A 526 10.19 28.76 -24.42
CA GLU A 526 11.54 28.60 -23.88
C GLU A 526 12.04 27.17 -24.07
N ILE A 527 13.35 26.99 -24.20
CA ILE A 527 13.98 25.66 -24.19
C ILE A 527 15.07 25.67 -23.12
N LYS A 528 14.96 24.71 -22.19
CA LYS A 528 15.97 24.44 -21.19
C LYS A 528 16.79 23.22 -21.57
N GLU A 529 18.10 23.38 -21.49
CA GLU A 529 19.07 22.37 -21.90
C GLU A 529 19.70 21.71 -20.68
N TYR A 530 19.95 20.42 -20.81
CA TYR A 530 20.68 19.64 -19.83
C TYR A 530 21.86 18.95 -20.49
N GLN A 531 23.01 19.12 -19.87
CA GLN A 531 24.30 18.66 -20.33
C GLN A 531 24.83 17.62 -19.37
N GLY A 532 25.50 16.59 -19.88
CA GLY A 532 25.91 15.48 -19.04
C GLY A 532 26.31 14.27 -19.86
N THR A 533 26.76 13.24 -19.17
CA THR A 533 27.09 11.95 -19.78
C THR A 533 27.11 10.86 -18.72
N VAL A 534 27.28 9.62 -19.13
CA VAL A 534 27.43 8.48 -18.21
C VAL A 534 28.92 8.32 -17.88
N LEU A 535 29.24 8.34 -16.58
CA LEU A 535 30.59 8.19 -16.06
C LEU A 535 30.74 6.82 -15.40
N ASN A 536 31.89 6.15 -15.58
CA ASN A 536 32.22 5.01 -14.72
C ASN A 536 32.85 5.57 -13.43
N VAL A 537 32.17 5.40 -12.30
CA VAL A 537 32.62 5.96 -11.02
C VAL A 537 33.08 4.84 -10.12
N ARG A 538 34.37 4.83 -9.78
CA ARG A 538 34.92 3.94 -8.76
C ARG A 538 34.65 4.52 -7.37
N MET A 539 33.89 3.78 -6.60
CA MET A 539 33.47 4.12 -5.24
C MET A 539 34.54 3.74 -4.21
N PRO A 540 34.47 4.28 -2.98
CA PRO A 540 35.39 3.91 -1.90
C PRO A 540 35.29 2.43 -1.48
N THR A 541 34.20 1.75 -1.82
CA THR A 541 34.02 0.30 -1.63
C THR A 541 34.89 -0.52 -2.58
N GLY A 542 35.40 0.08 -3.65
CA GLY A 542 36.15 -0.57 -4.73
C GLY A 542 35.28 -0.94 -5.93
N ASP A 543 33.96 -0.81 -5.83
CA ASP A 543 33.02 -1.08 -6.92
C ASP A 543 33.08 0.03 -7.97
N ILE A 544 32.87 -0.33 -9.24
CA ILE A 544 32.76 0.61 -10.36
C ILE A 544 31.32 0.55 -10.85
N GLU A 545 30.64 1.70 -10.83
CA GLU A 545 29.24 1.78 -11.26
C GLU A 545 29.10 2.86 -12.34
N PRO A 546 28.34 2.61 -13.42
CA PRO A 546 27.98 3.64 -14.37
C PRO A 546 26.97 4.59 -13.73
N ILE A 547 27.31 5.88 -13.68
CA ILE A 547 26.49 6.93 -13.07
C ILE A 547 26.21 8.02 -14.09
N VAL A 548 24.94 8.38 -14.22
CA VAL A 548 24.56 9.54 -15.02
C VAL A 548 25.03 10.80 -14.29
N SER A 549 25.92 11.53 -14.94
CA SER A 549 26.38 12.83 -14.49
C SER A 549 25.67 13.94 -15.22
N ASP A 550 25.40 15.01 -14.49
CA ASP A 550 24.93 16.26 -15.04
C ASP A 550 25.99 17.35 -14.89
N ALA A 551 26.11 18.18 -15.92
CA ALA A 551 27.09 19.22 -16.01
C ALA A 551 26.66 20.42 -15.17
N TYR A 552 27.46 20.69 -14.15
CA TYR A 552 27.26 21.81 -13.27
C TYR A 552 27.70 23.11 -13.95
N THR A 553 26.76 24.03 -14.11
CA THR A 553 26.92 25.31 -14.82
C THR A 553 26.52 26.48 -13.92
N PRO A 554 26.93 27.73 -14.23
CA PRO A 554 26.55 28.91 -13.45
C PRO A 554 25.03 29.10 -13.29
N SER A 555 24.23 28.66 -14.27
CA SER A 555 22.76 28.75 -14.21
C SER A 555 22.15 27.80 -13.16
N SER A 556 22.80 26.67 -12.91
CA SER A 556 22.36 25.65 -11.93
C SER A 556 22.79 25.95 -10.48
N GLN A 557 23.77 26.85 -10.27
CA GLN A 557 24.36 27.13 -8.95
C GLN A 557 23.33 27.55 -7.90
N LYS A 558 22.47 28.51 -8.24
CA LYS A 558 21.49 29.03 -7.30
C LYS A 558 20.52 27.94 -6.80
N LEU A 559 20.15 27.00 -7.67
CA LEU A 559 19.24 25.92 -7.32
C LEU A 559 19.93 24.90 -6.41
N LEU A 560 21.18 24.52 -6.73
CA LEU A 560 21.95 23.56 -5.94
C LEU A 560 22.32 24.13 -4.55
N GLU A 561 22.61 25.43 -4.45
CA GLU A 561 22.81 26.11 -3.17
C GLU A 561 21.55 26.10 -2.28
N GLU A 562 20.36 26.25 -2.86
CA GLU A 562 19.09 26.24 -2.11
C GLU A 562 18.80 24.86 -1.48
N TYR A 563 19.21 23.78 -2.15
CA TYR A 563 18.96 22.39 -1.73
C TYR A 563 20.20 21.72 -1.12
N LEU A 564 21.25 22.48 -0.82
CA LEU A 564 22.47 21.97 -0.20
C LEU A 564 22.20 21.53 1.25
N ILE A 565 22.43 20.25 1.53
CA ILE A 565 22.34 19.67 2.87
C ILE A 565 23.66 19.90 3.61
N ASN A 566 24.79 19.66 2.94
CA ASN A 566 26.12 19.71 3.54
C ASN A 566 27.19 20.06 2.49
N GLY A 567 28.28 20.69 2.92
CA GLY A 567 29.40 21.06 2.06
C GLY A 567 29.25 22.44 1.40
N THR A 568 29.69 22.54 0.14
CA THR A 568 29.67 23.75 -0.70
C THR A 568 29.07 23.41 -2.07
N ALA A 569 28.38 24.39 -2.66
CA ALA A 569 27.97 24.37 -4.06
C ALA A 569 28.61 25.52 -4.86
N ASP A 570 29.63 26.20 -4.33
CA ASP A 570 30.29 27.28 -5.07
C ASP A 570 31.09 26.72 -6.27
N LEU A 571 30.74 27.15 -7.48
CA LEU A 571 31.34 26.61 -8.71
C LEU A 571 32.86 26.84 -8.78
N GLN A 572 33.36 28.00 -8.32
CA GLN A 572 34.80 28.25 -8.35
C GLN A 572 35.55 27.39 -7.32
N GLU A 573 34.96 27.16 -6.16
CA GLU A 573 35.52 26.28 -5.14
C GLU A 573 35.61 24.83 -5.63
N LEU A 574 34.57 24.34 -6.33
CA LEU A 574 34.59 23.01 -6.94
C LEU A 574 35.68 22.89 -8.01
N LEU A 575 35.78 23.86 -8.93
CA LEU A 575 36.79 23.86 -9.99
C LEU A 575 38.23 23.87 -9.44
N ASN A 576 38.48 24.61 -8.36
CA ASN A 576 39.81 24.71 -7.75
C ASN A 576 40.27 23.43 -7.04
N ASN A 577 39.34 22.55 -6.65
CA ASN A 577 39.61 21.39 -5.81
C ASN A 577 39.18 20.06 -6.44
N ASN A 578 38.85 20.04 -7.74
CA ASN A 578 38.23 18.90 -8.42
C ASN A 578 36.98 18.38 -7.68
N GLY A 579 36.16 19.30 -7.21
CA GLY A 579 34.97 19.01 -6.42
C GLY A 579 33.78 18.59 -7.27
N ILE A 580 32.99 17.66 -6.74
CA ILE A 580 31.68 17.27 -7.26
C ILE A 580 30.60 17.42 -6.19
N ILE A 581 29.34 17.46 -6.61
CA ILE A 581 28.18 17.42 -5.74
C ILE A 581 27.42 16.11 -5.99
N ILE A 582 26.97 15.46 -4.92
CA ILE A 582 26.20 14.22 -4.97
C ILE A 582 24.81 14.44 -4.36
N GLU A 583 23.79 13.87 -4.99
CA GLU A 583 22.48 13.70 -4.35
C GLU A 583 22.51 12.44 -3.48
N ASN A 584 22.57 12.60 -2.16
CA ASN A 584 22.57 11.45 -1.24
C ASN A 584 21.17 11.20 -0.68
N GLY A 585 20.32 10.55 -1.48
CA GLY A 585 18.98 10.17 -1.10
C GLY A 585 18.89 8.95 -0.18
N PRO A 586 17.72 8.65 0.42
CA PRO A 586 17.53 7.54 1.35
C PRO A 586 17.93 6.16 0.79
N GLN A 587 17.91 6.03 -0.53
CA GLN A 587 18.26 4.80 -1.25
C GLN A 587 19.73 4.73 -1.64
N TRP A 588 20.50 5.83 -1.59
CA TRP A 588 21.91 5.88 -2.04
C TRP A 588 22.74 4.74 -1.45
N LYS A 589 22.65 4.55 -0.14
CA LYS A 589 23.36 3.49 0.59
C LYS A 589 22.88 2.08 0.24
N GLU A 590 21.59 1.90 -0.05
CA GLU A 590 21.06 0.60 -0.50
C GLU A 590 21.48 0.29 -1.95
N THR A 591 21.59 1.32 -2.79
CA THR A 591 21.99 1.22 -4.20
C THR A 591 23.49 0.98 -4.35
N PHE A 592 24.32 1.80 -3.71
CA PHE A 592 25.78 1.83 -3.89
C PHE A 592 26.58 1.21 -2.74
N GLY A 593 25.92 0.74 -1.67
CA GLY A 593 26.59 0.10 -0.52
C GLY A 593 27.43 1.04 0.36
N TRP A 594 27.49 2.32 0.03
CA TRP A 594 28.26 3.37 0.71
C TRP A 594 27.38 4.58 0.99
N ASP A 595 27.72 5.34 2.03
CA ASP A 595 27.00 6.53 2.45
C ASP A 595 27.89 7.74 2.19
N ALA A 596 27.49 8.59 1.23
CA ALA A 596 28.33 9.67 0.74
C ALA A 596 28.60 10.70 1.84
N ALA A 597 29.88 10.99 2.09
CA ALA A 597 30.32 12.01 3.03
C ALA A 597 31.19 13.07 2.34
N ILE A 598 31.14 14.29 2.88
CA ILE A 598 32.01 15.37 2.42
C ILE A 598 33.47 14.96 2.63
N GLY A 599 34.23 15.06 1.56
CA GLY A 599 35.64 14.77 1.50
C GLY A 599 35.99 13.38 1.00
N ASP A 600 35.01 12.53 0.72
CA ASP A 600 35.24 11.23 0.08
C ASP A 600 35.83 11.43 -1.32
N GLU A 601 36.80 10.58 -1.67
CA GLU A 601 37.53 10.64 -2.94
C GLU A 601 36.98 9.55 -3.87
N LEU A 602 36.65 9.94 -5.10
CA LEU A 602 36.16 9.06 -6.15
C LEU A 602 37.08 9.14 -7.36
N LEU A 603 37.16 8.04 -8.11
CA LEU A 603 37.86 8.03 -9.40
C LEU A 603 36.82 7.92 -10.52
N ILE A 604 36.76 8.93 -11.38
CA ILE A 604 35.91 8.95 -12.56
C ILE A 604 36.71 8.46 -13.76
N GLU A 605 36.15 7.54 -14.53
CA GLU A 605 36.74 7.01 -15.77
C GLU A 605 35.75 7.20 -16.94
N VAL A 606 36.19 7.87 -18.01
CA VAL A 606 35.44 8.03 -19.28
C VAL A 606 36.39 8.12 -20.46
N GLY A 607 36.08 7.40 -21.54
CA GLY A 607 36.82 7.50 -22.81
C GLY A 607 38.32 7.22 -22.67
N GLY A 608 38.71 6.35 -21.72
CA GLY A 608 40.11 6.03 -21.41
C GLY A 608 40.85 7.08 -20.58
N GLN A 609 40.20 8.17 -20.16
CA GLN A 609 40.76 9.15 -19.22
C GLN A 609 40.25 8.92 -17.80
N THR A 610 41.09 9.23 -16.82
CA THR A 610 40.77 9.10 -15.39
C THR A 610 40.91 10.44 -14.67
N LEU A 611 39.96 10.79 -13.81
CA LEU A 611 39.98 11.99 -12.99
C LEU A 611 39.65 11.66 -11.54
N GLU A 612 40.56 11.99 -10.64
CA GLU A 612 40.30 11.98 -9.20
C GLU A 612 39.47 13.20 -8.82
N VAL A 613 38.33 12.96 -8.19
CA VAL A 613 37.40 13.98 -7.73
C VAL A 613 37.07 13.80 -6.25
N LYS A 614 36.61 14.88 -5.64
CA LYS A 614 36.26 14.91 -4.22
C LYS A 614 34.81 15.32 -4.03
N VAL A 615 34.09 14.60 -3.17
CA VAL A 615 32.73 14.98 -2.77
C VAL A 615 32.81 16.25 -1.93
N MET A 616 32.31 17.37 -2.45
CA MET A 616 32.38 18.68 -1.80
C MET A 616 31.02 19.25 -1.47
N GLY A 617 29.95 18.74 -2.06
CA GLY A 617 28.57 19.07 -1.72
C GLY A 617 27.66 17.85 -1.69
N ILE A 618 26.67 17.87 -0.81
CA ILE A 618 25.58 16.90 -0.76
C ILE A 618 24.26 17.66 -0.82
N VAL A 619 23.41 17.33 -1.80
CA VAL A 619 22.12 17.99 -2.02
C VAL A 619 20.93 17.07 -1.72
N ASP A 620 19.78 17.68 -1.45
CA ASP A 620 18.54 16.97 -1.13
C ASP A 620 17.92 16.29 -2.36
N ALA A 621 17.52 15.03 -2.17
CA ALA A 621 16.82 14.19 -3.15
C ALA A 621 15.51 14.77 -3.71
N ASN A 622 14.99 15.85 -3.13
CA ASN A 622 13.78 16.53 -3.60
C ASN A 622 14.09 17.78 -4.46
N ILE A 623 15.33 17.96 -4.90
CA ILE A 623 15.69 19.05 -5.83
C ILE A 623 14.84 18.95 -7.11
N PRO A 624 14.11 20.01 -7.52
CA PRO A 624 13.30 19.98 -8.72
C PRO A 624 14.17 20.28 -9.96
N TYR A 625 15.15 19.40 -10.23
CA TYR A 625 16.19 19.68 -11.23
C TYR A 625 15.71 19.44 -12.67
N GLY A 626 14.99 18.34 -12.92
CA GLY A 626 14.40 17.98 -14.22
C GLY A 626 15.32 17.24 -15.19
N GLY A 627 16.63 17.34 -14.97
CA GLY A 627 17.64 16.41 -15.50
C GLY A 627 17.93 15.29 -14.50
N TYR A 628 19.01 14.56 -14.72
CA TYR A 628 19.52 13.57 -13.77
C TYR A 628 20.27 14.27 -12.64
N ASP A 629 19.89 13.99 -11.39
CA ASP A 629 20.39 14.68 -10.20
C ASP A 629 21.38 13.84 -9.38
N THR A 630 21.82 12.69 -9.89
CA THR A 630 22.66 11.73 -9.13
C THR A 630 24.05 12.28 -8.81
N LEU A 631 24.73 12.86 -9.80
CA LEU A 631 26.09 13.43 -9.65
C LEU A 631 26.21 14.69 -10.51
N PHE A 632 26.57 15.82 -9.88
CA PHE A 632 26.86 17.06 -10.58
C PHE A 632 28.37 17.30 -10.63
N ILE A 633 28.90 17.52 -11.83
CA ILE A 633 30.32 17.79 -12.09
C ILE A 633 30.46 19.07 -12.90
N PRO A 634 31.36 20.02 -12.53
CA PRO A 634 31.56 21.24 -13.31
C PRO A 634 31.77 20.96 -14.81
N LEU A 635 31.01 21.65 -15.67
CA LEU A 635 31.08 21.45 -17.13
C LEU A 635 32.51 21.56 -17.65
N GLU A 636 33.29 22.52 -17.13
CA GLU A 636 34.69 22.73 -17.51
C GLU A 636 35.61 21.56 -17.14
N MET A 637 35.30 20.79 -16.10
CA MET A 637 36.00 19.55 -15.76
C MET A 637 35.56 18.43 -16.70
N LEU A 638 34.25 18.31 -16.91
CA LEU A 638 33.66 17.29 -17.77
C LEU A 638 34.17 17.41 -19.21
N SER A 639 34.15 18.61 -19.81
CA SER A 639 34.62 18.85 -21.18
C SER A 639 36.12 18.61 -21.38
N LYS A 640 36.94 18.53 -20.31
CA LYS A 640 38.37 18.20 -20.42
C LYS A 640 38.61 16.70 -20.50
N ILE A 641 37.77 15.91 -19.82
CA ILE A 641 37.95 14.46 -19.69
C ILE A 641 37.14 13.67 -20.72
N VAL A 642 36.04 14.27 -21.23
CA VAL A 642 35.16 13.64 -22.21
C VAL A 642 35.53 14.12 -23.62
N PRO A 643 35.92 13.22 -24.55
CA PRO A 643 36.31 13.58 -25.91
C PRO A 643 35.09 13.78 -26.83
N ILE A 644 34.10 14.56 -26.38
CA ILE A 644 32.82 14.77 -27.09
C ILE A 644 32.47 16.26 -27.07
N GLU A 645 32.11 16.80 -28.23
CA GLU A 645 31.74 18.21 -28.36
C GLU A 645 30.32 18.51 -27.86
N ASN A 646 29.35 17.63 -28.17
CA ASN A 646 27.95 17.82 -27.80
C ASN A 646 27.53 16.95 -26.60
N LEU A 647 27.55 17.54 -25.40
CA LEU A 647 27.14 16.90 -24.16
C LEU A 647 25.64 17.07 -23.83
N ASN A 648 24.85 17.72 -24.69
CA ASN A 648 23.42 17.90 -24.44
C ASN A 648 22.71 16.54 -24.46
N TYR A 649 22.11 16.10 -23.36
CA TYR A 649 21.36 14.84 -23.37
C TYR A 649 19.85 15.03 -23.39
N GLN A 650 19.38 16.24 -23.03
CA GLN A 650 17.96 16.52 -22.91
C GLN A 650 17.65 17.98 -23.19
N PHE A 651 16.60 18.21 -23.97
CA PHE A 651 15.89 19.49 -24.05
C PHE A 651 14.52 19.36 -23.42
N ILE A 652 14.18 20.30 -22.55
CA ILE A 652 12.82 20.50 -22.05
C ILE A 652 12.29 21.77 -22.71
N VAL A 653 11.22 21.60 -23.48
CA VAL A 653 10.57 22.66 -24.26
C VAL A 653 9.34 23.12 -23.50
N ASP A 654 9.34 24.39 -23.16
CA ASP A 654 8.21 25.13 -22.59
C ASP A 654 7.35 25.68 -23.71
N THR A 655 6.05 25.50 -23.57
CA THR A 655 5.07 25.81 -24.61
C THR A 655 3.85 26.49 -24.02
N ASP A 656 3.12 27.23 -24.84
CA ASP A 656 1.77 27.65 -24.48
C ASP A 656 0.92 26.39 -24.15
N ASP A 657 0.30 26.38 -22.96
CA ASP A 657 -0.58 25.31 -22.45
C ASP A 657 -1.62 24.83 -23.48
N SER A 658 -2.03 25.68 -24.43
CA SER A 658 -3.01 25.37 -25.46
C SER A 658 -2.42 24.82 -26.77
N LYS A 659 -1.10 24.92 -26.97
CA LYS A 659 -0.42 24.59 -28.23
C LYS A 659 0.60 23.46 -28.14
N TRP A 660 0.93 22.97 -26.95
CA TRP A 660 1.93 21.89 -26.76
C TRP A 660 1.74 20.68 -27.69
N ALA A 661 0.49 20.28 -27.98
CA ALA A 661 0.23 19.13 -28.86
C ALA A 661 0.63 19.41 -30.32
N ALA A 662 0.36 20.61 -30.82
CA ALA A 662 0.76 21.02 -32.16
C ALA A 662 2.28 21.22 -32.24
N ALA A 663 2.88 21.82 -31.21
CA ALA A 663 4.33 21.97 -31.12
C ALA A 663 5.04 20.61 -31.11
N LYS A 664 4.52 19.62 -30.35
CA LYS A 664 5.02 18.24 -30.36
C LYS A 664 5.02 17.65 -31.76
N ASP A 665 3.91 17.78 -32.49
CA ASP A 665 3.78 17.23 -33.84
C ASP A 665 4.77 17.88 -34.83
N GLU A 666 5.01 19.19 -34.72
CA GLU A 666 6.01 19.89 -35.56
C GLU A 666 7.45 19.50 -35.18
N ILE A 667 7.76 19.43 -33.88
CA ILE A 667 9.06 18.95 -33.38
C ILE A 667 9.33 17.53 -33.90
N GLN A 668 8.33 16.67 -33.89
CA GLN A 668 8.48 15.29 -34.31
C GLN A 668 8.71 15.14 -35.82
N LYS A 669 8.28 16.11 -36.65
CA LYS A 669 8.55 16.14 -38.10
C LYS A 669 9.99 16.56 -38.43
N ILE A 670 10.58 17.44 -37.62
CA ILE A 670 11.95 17.91 -37.85
C ILE A 670 13.02 16.93 -37.32
N ILE A 671 12.63 16.00 -36.45
CA ILE A 671 13.52 14.93 -35.96
C ILE A 671 13.75 13.91 -37.09
N PRO A 672 14.99 13.72 -37.56
CA PRO A 672 15.35 12.70 -38.53
C PRO A 672 14.94 11.31 -38.03
N PRO A 673 14.26 10.52 -38.86
CA PRO A 673 13.83 9.19 -38.44
C PRO A 673 14.96 8.20 -38.11
N THR A 674 16.24 8.54 -38.32
CA THR A 674 17.44 7.77 -37.93
C THR A 674 18.04 8.18 -36.58
N SER A 675 17.62 9.27 -35.94
CA SER A 675 18.23 9.77 -34.69
C SER A 675 17.74 9.07 -33.42
N SER A 676 18.61 8.78 -32.46
CA SER A 676 18.23 8.14 -31.18
C SER A 676 17.57 9.10 -30.18
N LEU A 677 16.62 9.92 -30.63
CA LEU A 677 15.93 10.94 -29.83
C LEU A 677 14.52 10.47 -29.49
N TYR A 678 14.23 10.41 -28.19
CA TYR A 678 12.93 10.08 -27.65
C TYR A 678 12.16 11.34 -27.25
N VAL A 679 10.88 11.42 -27.65
CA VAL A 679 10.01 12.55 -27.33
C VAL A 679 8.92 12.07 -26.38
N SER A 680 8.84 12.69 -25.21
CA SER A 680 7.77 12.45 -24.23
C SER A 680 7.15 13.75 -23.76
N THR A 681 5.92 13.69 -23.27
CA THR A 681 5.22 14.87 -22.75
C THR A 681 4.88 14.73 -21.28
N LEU A 682 4.66 15.86 -20.61
CA LEU A 682 4.17 15.87 -19.24
C LEU A 682 2.89 15.03 -19.09
N ASN A 683 1.99 15.08 -20.08
CA ASN A 683 0.75 14.31 -20.05
C ASN A 683 1.00 12.79 -20.11
N ASP A 684 1.97 12.34 -20.91
CA ASP A 684 2.36 10.91 -20.97
C ASP A 684 2.82 10.41 -19.58
N TRP A 685 3.58 11.25 -18.84
CA TRP A 685 4.01 10.94 -17.48
C TRP A 685 2.85 10.95 -16.48
N VAL A 686 1.93 11.91 -16.59
CA VAL A 686 0.72 11.99 -15.75
C VAL A 686 -0.17 10.76 -15.96
N GLU A 687 -0.35 10.32 -17.19
CA GLU A 687 -1.11 9.11 -17.54
C GLU A 687 -0.44 7.86 -16.98
N ALA A 688 0.88 7.71 -17.16
CA ALA A 688 1.64 6.60 -16.60
C ALA A 688 1.55 6.53 -15.06
N TYR A 689 1.61 7.67 -14.37
CA TYR A 689 1.41 7.73 -12.92
C TYR A 689 -0.05 7.45 -12.52
N ASN A 690 -1.03 7.89 -13.29
CA ASN A 690 -2.44 7.59 -13.06
C ASN A 690 -2.73 6.08 -13.15
N GLU A 691 -2.22 5.41 -14.19
CA GLU A 691 -2.36 3.96 -14.33
C GLU A 691 -1.72 3.20 -13.16
N LYS A 692 -0.49 3.60 -12.78
CA LYS A 692 0.18 3.04 -11.58
C LYS A 692 -0.68 3.25 -10.34
N LEU A 693 -1.20 4.46 -10.12
CA LEU A 693 -2.03 4.78 -8.95
C LEU A 693 -3.36 4.03 -8.94
N LEU A 694 -3.99 3.78 -10.09
CA LEU A 694 -5.23 3.00 -10.17
C LEU A 694 -5.02 1.58 -9.63
N ASN A 695 -3.90 0.95 -9.95
CA ASN A 695 -3.54 -0.36 -9.42
C ASN A 695 -3.38 -0.36 -7.89
N TYR A 696 -2.85 0.73 -7.31
CA TYR A 696 -2.76 0.88 -5.84
C TYR A 696 -4.08 1.29 -5.17
N ARG A 697 -4.93 2.08 -5.84
CA ARG A 697 -6.21 2.59 -5.32
C ARG A 697 -7.28 1.50 -5.23
N MET A 698 -7.35 0.61 -6.22
CA MET A 698 -8.40 -0.42 -6.31
C MET A 698 -8.54 -1.32 -5.06
N PRO A 699 -7.45 -1.92 -4.52
CA PRO A 699 -7.52 -2.70 -3.28
C PRO A 699 -8.01 -1.88 -2.08
N VAL A 700 -7.64 -0.60 -2.01
CA VAL A 700 -8.03 0.25 -0.87
C VAL A 700 -9.47 0.71 -0.98
N TYR A 701 -10.02 0.98 -2.16
CA TYR A 701 -11.45 1.26 -2.30
C TYR A 701 -12.32 0.08 -1.87
N ILE A 702 -11.91 -1.14 -2.21
CA ILE A 702 -12.57 -2.36 -1.73
C ILE A 702 -12.47 -2.42 -0.20
N PHE A 703 -11.31 -2.15 0.38
CA PHE A 703 -11.11 -2.09 1.83
C PHE A 703 -12.01 -1.05 2.53
N VAL A 704 -12.10 0.15 1.98
CA VAL A 704 -12.96 1.25 2.46
C VAL A 704 -14.44 0.84 2.39
N MET A 705 -14.86 0.16 1.32
CA MET A 705 -16.22 -0.38 1.18
C MET A 705 -16.55 -1.37 2.31
N PHE A 706 -15.64 -2.30 2.62
CA PHE A 706 -15.82 -3.25 3.74
C PHE A 706 -15.97 -2.52 5.08
N ILE A 707 -15.15 -1.51 5.35
CA ILE A 707 -15.24 -0.69 6.57
C ILE A 707 -16.58 0.05 6.63
N GLY A 708 -17.06 0.59 5.52
CA GLY A 708 -18.36 1.26 5.42
C GLY A 708 -19.51 0.32 5.78
N VAL A 709 -19.56 -0.86 5.15
CA VAL A 709 -20.57 -1.91 5.44
C VAL A 709 -20.50 -2.33 6.91
N PHE A 710 -19.29 -2.48 7.44
CA PHE A 710 -19.06 -2.83 8.84
C PHE A 710 -19.59 -1.74 9.80
N GLY A 711 -19.35 -0.47 9.48
CA GLY A 711 -19.89 0.68 10.20
C GLY A 711 -21.41 0.72 10.22
N ILE A 712 -22.05 0.43 9.07
CA ILE A 712 -23.52 0.36 8.93
C ILE A 712 -24.10 -0.74 9.83
N ILE A 713 -23.51 -1.94 9.82
CA ILE A 713 -23.98 -3.07 10.64
C ILE A 713 -23.86 -2.73 12.12
N ASN A 714 -22.75 -2.09 12.52
CA ASN A 714 -22.56 -1.65 13.89
C ASN A 714 -23.59 -0.58 14.30
N LEU A 715 -23.92 0.35 13.40
CA LEU A 715 -24.94 1.37 13.62
C LEU A 715 -26.31 0.71 13.80
N LEU A 716 -26.71 -0.18 12.89
CA LEU A 716 -27.97 -0.91 12.97
C LEU A 716 -28.08 -1.68 14.28
N ASN A 717 -27.03 -2.40 14.69
CA ASN A 717 -27.05 -3.14 15.94
C ASN A 717 -27.24 -2.21 17.15
N THR A 718 -26.55 -1.07 17.15
CA THR A 718 -26.67 -0.06 18.20
C THR A 718 -28.10 0.44 18.32
N LEU A 719 -28.70 0.82 17.19
CA LEU A 719 -30.06 1.37 17.15
C LEU A 719 -31.11 0.31 17.57
N ILE A 720 -31.00 -0.92 17.05
CA ILE A 720 -31.84 -2.06 17.46
C ILE A 720 -31.75 -2.27 18.97
N THR A 721 -30.53 -2.29 19.50
CA THR A 721 -30.28 -2.48 20.92
C THR A 721 -30.93 -1.39 21.77
N ASN A 722 -30.79 -0.12 21.37
CA ASN A 722 -31.34 1.00 22.11
C ASN A 722 -32.86 0.91 22.22
N ILE A 723 -33.54 0.50 21.15
CA ILE A 723 -34.99 0.27 21.15
C ILE A 723 -35.35 -0.92 22.04
N LEU A 724 -34.70 -2.07 21.85
CA LEU A 724 -35.02 -3.29 22.58
C LEU A 724 -34.82 -3.16 24.09
N THR A 725 -33.73 -2.51 24.51
CA THR A 725 -33.43 -2.28 25.94
C THR A 725 -34.42 -1.35 26.63
N ARG A 726 -35.14 -0.52 25.86
CA ARG A 726 -36.09 0.49 26.36
C ARG A 726 -37.53 0.20 25.99
N LYS A 727 -37.84 -1.00 25.47
CA LYS A 727 -39.19 -1.36 24.99
C LYS A 727 -40.28 -1.04 26.03
N ARG A 728 -40.03 -1.35 27.31
CA ARG A 728 -40.95 -1.04 28.43
C ARG A 728 -41.14 0.46 28.66
N GLU A 729 -40.06 1.23 28.69
CA GLU A 729 -40.12 2.69 28.89
C GLU A 729 -40.89 3.36 27.74
N LEU A 730 -40.62 2.92 26.51
CA LEU A 730 -41.31 3.42 25.32
C LEU A 730 -42.80 3.08 25.33
N GLY A 731 -43.16 1.85 25.74
CA GLY A 731 -44.57 1.43 25.88
C GLY A 731 -45.33 2.24 26.94
N VAL A 732 -44.70 2.54 28.08
CA VAL A 732 -45.28 3.44 29.10
C VAL A 732 -45.46 4.86 28.56
N LEU A 733 -44.47 5.41 27.86
CA LEU A 733 -44.59 6.74 27.26
C LEU A 733 -45.73 6.80 26.22
N GLN A 734 -45.93 5.74 25.44
CA GLN A 734 -47.06 5.63 24.51
C GLN A 734 -48.40 5.52 25.22
N ALA A 735 -48.47 4.76 26.32
CA ALA A 735 -49.68 4.66 27.17
C ALA A 735 -50.06 6.00 27.82
N VAL A 736 -49.06 6.83 28.15
CA VAL A 736 -49.25 8.20 28.67
C VAL A 736 -49.62 9.21 27.57
N GLY A 737 -49.56 8.83 26.29
CA GLY A 737 -50.04 9.64 25.16
C GLY A 737 -48.96 10.06 24.15
N LEU A 738 -47.73 9.54 24.23
CA LEU A 738 -46.69 9.81 23.21
C LEU A 738 -47.10 9.22 21.86
N SER A 739 -47.33 10.07 20.86
CA SER A 739 -47.68 9.62 19.52
C SER A 739 -46.53 8.85 18.85
N SER A 740 -46.87 7.96 17.91
CA SER A 740 -45.87 7.25 17.09
C SER A 740 -44.94 8.21 16.32
N LYS A 741 -45.45 9.39 15.92
CA LYS A 741 -44.65 10.43 15.23
C LYS A 741 -43.65 11.09 16.20
N GLN A 742 -44.04 11.35 17.45
CA GLN A 742 -43.13 11.88 18.46
C GLN A 742 -42.08 10.85 18.87
N LEU A 743 -42.44 9.57 18.98
CA LEU A 743 -41.52 8.46 19.19
C LEU A 743 -40.49 8.35 18.06
N SER A 744 -40.95 8.40 16.81
CA SER A 744 -40.09 8.45 15.61
C SER A 744 -39.08 9.59 15.68
N LYS A 745 -39.58 10.80 15.97
CA LYS A 745 -38.75 12.01 16.04
C LYS A 745 -37.72 11.91 17.16
N MET A 746 -38.09 11.32 18.29
CA MET A 746 -37.16 11.09 19.39
C MET A 746 -36.04 10.11 19.00
N LEU A 747 -36.37 8.98 18.38
CA LEU A 747 -35.37 7.99 17.93
C LEU A 747 -34.43 8.57 16.87
N LEU A 748 -34.96 9.38 15.94
CA LEU A 748 -34.15 10.07 14.93
C LEU A 748 -33.20 11.08 15.58
N ILE A 749 -33.66 11.91 16.52
CA ILE A 749 -32.78 12.87 17.21
C ILE A 749 -31.73 12.14 18.07
N GLU A 750 -32.08 11.02 18.68
CA GLU A 750 -31.13 10.21 19.46
C GLU A 750 -30.01 9.65 18.57
N GLY A 751 -30.37 9.06 17.42
CA GLY A 751 -29.37 8.62 16.46
C GLY A 751 -28.51 9.77 15.93
N LEU A 752 -29.09 10.97 15.77
CA LEU A 752 -28.36 12.15 15.31
C LEU A 752 -27.24 12.54 16.29
N PHE A 753 -27.47 12.38 17.60
CA PHE A 753 -26.40 12.59 18.59
C PHE A 753 -25.27 11.56 18.45
N TYR A 754 -25.59 10.31 18.12
CA TYR A 754 -24.58 9.29 17.84
C TYR A 754 -23.79 9.60 16.57
N THR A 755 -24.46 9.91 15.46
CA THR A 755 -23.79 10.23 14.19
C THR A 755 -22.98 11.51 14.28
N LEU A 756 -23.45 12.54 15.01
CA LEU A 756 -22.67 13.74 15.27
C LEU A 756 -21.42 13.45 16.12
N GLY A 757 -21.53 12.62 17.15
CA GLY A 757 -20.38 12.19 17.95
C GLY A 757 -19.36 11.40 17.13
N VAL A 758 -19.83 10.53 16.24
CA VAL A 758 -18.99 9.77 15.29
C VAL A 758 -18.32 10.71 14.29
N LEU A 759 -19.05 11.70 13.76
CA LEU A 759 -18.52 12.69 12.83
C LEU A 759 -17.38 13.48 13.49
N LEU A 760 -17.59 14.02 14.70
CA LEU A 760 -16.58 14.77 15.44
C LEU A 760 -15.33 13.92 15.73
N LEU A 761 -15.51 12.67 16.15
CA LEU A 761 -14.41 11.74 16.39
C LEU A 761 -13.66 11.38 15.10
N SER A 762 -14.39 11.15 14.00
CA SER A 762 -13.80 10.81 12.71
C SER A 762 -13.04 12.00 12.14
N ILE A 763 -13.58 13.21 12.21
CA ILE A 763 -12.89 14.43 11.76
C ILE A 763 -11.64 14.65 12.59
N SER A 764 -11.73 14.66 13.92
CA SER A 764 -10.57 14.93 14.78
C SER A 764 -9.47 13.86 14.62
N CYS A 765 -9.78 12.60 14.92
CA CYS A 765 -8.78 11.53 14.89
C CYS A 765 -8.42 11.10 13.46
N GLY A 766 -9.36 11.13 12.52
CA GLY A 766 -9.12 10.79 11.12
C GLY A 766 -8.27 11.83 10.40
N THR A 767 -8.44 13.12 10.67
CA THR A 767 -7.53 14.17 10.16
C THR A 767 -6.13 13.99 10.75
N LEU A 768 -6.03 13.79 12.07
CA LEU A 768 -4.73 13.58 12.73
C LEU A 768 -4.00 12.36 12.15
N ILE A 769 -4.68 11.22 12.04
CA ILE A 769 -4.08 10.00 11.49
C ILE A 769 -3.80 10.15 10.00
N GLY A 770 -4.70 10.76 9.22
CA GLY A 770 -4.48 11.02 7.79
C GLY A 770 -3.26 11.91 7.55
N TYR A 771 -3.10 12.97 8.34
CA TYR A 771 -1.91 13.83 8.30
C TYR A 771 -0.65 13.05 8.66
N LEU A 772 -0.67 12.27 9.74
CA LEU A 772 0.46 11.42 10.12
C LEU A 772 0.82 10.42 9.03
N LEU A 773 -0.16 9.78 8.38
CA LEU A 773 0.07 8.90 7.24
C LEU A 773 0.74 9.64 6.09
N CYS A 774 0.26 10.83 5.72
CA CYS A 774 0.89 11.64 4.67
C CYS A 774 2.35 11.98 5.04
N THR A 775 2.63 12.35 6.28
CA THR A 775 4.01 12.66 6.72
C THR A 775 4.93 11.44 6.70
N VAL A 776 4.46 10.27 7.14
CA VAL A 776 5.27 9.04 7.16
C VAL A 776 5.54 8.58 5.73
N PHE A 777 4.52 8.52 4.88
CA PHE A 777 4.69 8.10 3.50
C PHE A 777 5.49 9.10 2.66
N SER A 778 5.37 10.40 2.94
CA SER A 778 6.22 11.44 2.36
C SER A 778 7.68 11.28 2.79
N ALA A 779 7.96 10.92 4.04
CA ALA A 779 9.32 10.66 4.51
C ALA A 779 9.94 9.38 3.94
N MET A 780 9.10 8.41 3.56
CA MET A 780 9.52 7.20 2.86
C MET A 780 9.69 7.40 1.34
N SER A 781 9.46 8.61 0.82
CA SER A 781 9.56 8.99 -0.60
C SER A 781 8.81 8.07 -1.58
N ILE A 782 7.79 7.31 -1.13
CA ILE A 782 7.10 6.30 -1.97
C ILE A 782 6.45 6.92 -3.21
N PHE A 783 5.87 8.11 -3.06
CA PHE A 783 5.22 8.89 -4.12
C PHE A 783 5.68 10.36 -4.09
N GLY A 784 6.84 10.61 -3.47
CA GLY A 784 7.32 11.95 -3.20
C GLY A 784 6.60 12.70 -2.06
N LYS A 785 6.78 14.03 -2.02
CA LYS A 785 6.18 14.90 -1.01
C LYS A 785 4.69 15.05 -1.24
N VAL A 786 3.93 14.55 -0.28
CA VAL A 786 2.48 14.49 -0.33
C VAL A 786 1.90 15.72 0.38
N SER A 787 1.17 16.55 -0.34
CA SER A 787 0.47 17.72 0.22
C SER A 787 -0.88 17.28 0.77
N TYR A 788 -1.08 17.43 2.08
CA TYR A 788 -2.31 16.97 2.74
C TYR A 788 -3.57 17.64 2.15
N HIS A 789 -4.47 16.84 1.60
CA HIS A 789 -5.79 17.23 1.13
C HIS A 789 -6.87 16.55 1.98
N PHE A 790 -7.78 17.37 2.50
CA PHE A 790 -8.86 16.87 3.35
C PHE A 790 -9.94 16.14 2.51
N PRO A 791 -10.36 14.92 2.88
CA PRO A 791 -11.31 14.10 2.11
C PRO A 791 -12.76 14.55 2.32
N THR A 792 -13.12 15.70 1.74
CA THR A 792 -14.43 16.32 1.92
C THR A 792 -15.56 15.44 1.38
N VAL A 793 -15.40 14.89 0.17
CA VAL A 793 -16.43 14.09 -0.52
C VAL A 793 -16.72 12.80 0.23
N GLU A 794 -15.69 12.11 0.69
CA GLU A 794 -15.79 10.85 1.44
C GLU A 794 -16.38 11.08 2.83
N MET A 795 -16.03 12.19 3.47
CA MET A 795 -16.64 12.59 4.74
C MET A 795 -18.15 12.85 4.58
N PHE A 796 -18.55 13.68 3.61
CA PHE A 796 -19.96 14.01 3.40
C PHE A 796 -20.76 12.78 2.96
N SER A 797 -20.23 11.97 2.06
CA SER A 797 -20.88 10.73 1.61
C SER A 797 -21.06 9.73 2.76
N TYR A 798 -20.04 9.52 3.60
CA TYR A 798 -20.16 8.66 4.79
C TYR A 798 -21.21 9.18 5.78
N PHE A 799 -21.23 10.49 6.03
CA PHE A 799 -22.21 11.10 6.93
C PHE A 799 -23.64 11.01 6.39
N ILE A 800 -23.84 11.31 5.10
CA ILE A 800 -25.14 11.17 4.43
C ILE A 800 -25.61 9.72 4.47
N LEU A 801 -24.71 8.77 4.20
CA LEU A 801 -25.00 7.34 4.26
C LEU A 801 -25.45 6.91 5.67
N MET A 802 -24.75 7.35 6.72
CA MET A 802 -25.12 7.08 8.11
C MET A 802 -26.49 7.66 8.46
N LEU A 803 -26.78 8.89 8.03
CA LEU A 803 -28.10 9.51 8.22
C LEU A 803 -29.20 8.75 7.47
N ALA A 804 -28.94 8.34 6.22
CA ALA A 804 -29.88 7.57 5.42
C ALA A 804 -30.22 6.22 6.09
N VAL A 805 -29.20 5.47 6.53
CA VAL A 805 -29.37 4.21 7.27
C VAL A 805 -30.18 4.43 8.55
N GLN A 806 -29.92 5.52 9.27
CA GLN A 806 -30.64 5.84 10.51
C GLN A 806 -32.11 6.23 10.26
N MET A 807 -32.40 7.01 9.22
CA MET A 807 -33.77 7.35 8.82
C MET A 807 -34.54 6.10 8.41
N LEU A 808 -33.93 5.26 7.56
CA LEU A 808 -34.50 3.98 7.14
C LEU A 808 -34.77 3.08 8.35
N PHE A 809 -33.80 2.94 9.25
CA PHE A 809 -33.95 2.15 10.46
C PHE A 809 -35.09 2.66 11.34
N SER A 810 -35.15 3.97 11.59
CA SER A 810 -36.19 4.58 12.40
C SER A 810 -37.57 4.30 11.81
N TYR A 811 -37.72 4.43 10.49
CA TYR A 811 -38.95 4.10 9.77
C TYR A 811 -39.34 2.62 9.93
N LEU A 812 -38.41 1.70 9.71
CA LEU A 812 -38.63 0.25 9.84
C LEU A 812 -38.99 -0.14 11.28
N ALA A 813 -38.31 0.43 12.27
CA ALA A 813 -38.57 0.18 13.68
C ALA A 813 -39.99 0.60 14.09
N ILE A 814 -40.46 1.77 13.63
CA ILE A 814 -41.83 2.22 13.88
C ILE A 814 -42.84 1.29 13.24
N ARG A 815 -42.58 0.84 12.00
CA ARG A 815 -43.45 -0.09 11.29
C ARG A 815 -43.55 -1.43 12.03
N GLN A 816 -42.46 -1.90 12.64
CA GLN A 816 -42.48 -3.09 13.51
C GLN A 816 -43.23 -2.84 14.81
N ILE A 817 -42.99 -1.71 15.49
CA ILE A 817 -43.65 -1.37 16.77
C ILE A 817 -45.18 -1.25 16.57
N LYS A 818 -45.65 -0.67 15.46
CA LYS A 818 -47.07 -0.56 15.12
C LYS A 818 -47.78 -1.90 14.86
N LYS A 819 -47.04 -2.95 14.50
CA LYS A 819 -47.61 -4.28 14.26
C LYS A 819 -47.88 -5.07 15.55
N GLN A 820 -47.40 -4.61 16.70
CA GLN A 820 -47.62 -5.25 18.00
C GLN A 820 -48.72 -4.49 18.76
N SER A 821 -49.70 -5.18 19.34
CA SER A 821 -50.72 -4.51 20.15
C SER A 821 -50.08 -3.92 21.41
N LEU A 822 -50.57 -2.77 21.86
CA LEU A 822 -50.09 -2.09 23.07
C LEU A 822 -50.27 -2.98 24.31
N VAL A 823 -51.31 -3.83 24.28
CA VAL A 823 -51.57 -4.87 25.27
C VAL A 823 -50.51 -5.96 25.23
N ASP A 824 -50.13 -6.49 24.06
CA ASP A 824 -49.07 -7.50 23.94
C ASP A 824 -47.71 -6.97 24.38
N GLN A 825 -47.42 -5.69 24.13
CA GLN A 825 -46.19 -5.05 24.59
C GLN A 825 -46.10 -4.96 26.12
N ILE A 826 -47.23 -4.78 26.81
CA ILE A 826 -47.31 -4.75 28.28
C ILE A 826 -47.41 -6.18 28.85
N ARG A 827 -48.08 -7.10 28.16
CA ARG A 827 -48.35 -8.48 28.60
C ARG A 827 -47.17 -9.43 28.40
N GLU A 828 -46.28 -9.20 27.44
CA GLU A 828 -44.96 -9.85 27.37
C GLU A 828 -44.05 -9.53 28.58
N LEU A 829 -44.44 -8.57 29.43
CA LEU A 829 -43.61 -8.02 30.51
C LEU A 829 -44.10 -8.34 31.93
N SER A 830 -45.29 -8.93 32.09
CA SER A 830 -45.77 -9.57 33.33
C SER A 830 -45.34 -11.02 33.36
#